data_AF-A0A9W9LMC5-F1
#
_entry.id   AF-A0A9W9LMC5-F1
#
_cell.length_a   1.000
_cell.length_b   1.000
_cell.length_c   1.000
_cell.angle_alpha   90.00
_cell.angle_beta   90.00
_cell.angle_gamma   90.00
#
_symmetry.space_group_name_H-M   'P 1'
#
loop_
_entity.id
_entity.type
_entity.pdbx_description
1 polymer ?
#
loop_
_entity_poly.entity_id
_entity_poly.type
_entity_poly.pdbx_seq_one_letter_code
_entity_poly.pdbx_strand_id
1 'polypeptide(L)'
;MTSTTILNHGDLLALTGARNPSSHGSIADMELVNGFAAPTTVDGIAEKVMDVLEAYFWRAEDDAGHGHSYWPGRERFKEHASHWITRNEPVRATLPAYPFKSINLDKVLGVLPDYAEYLGLARLNQICVDVQKVYGPGAEITIATDGVVFNDLLMISDEDVWNYGQAVRKMVRDHSFDRNIKVVHAMEILGLVEQSPRTEITEEEFYQTINSSRDMIKDQFCKPEESIQRLIDEDLDSRLTYNGMKTFVKIDLENTSIHKNAGSRKEYLNEMSTLALKMMARSEGFGHLIRNAMPHHIRLSIHPSYGAAKLSICLVPQLPGCQARAPWMSCIAVDRNGANHTAHVKDVRVTHELVYHDELPWKYVEREAPPLPDFILSRNQMFEDMWQQHTRDATSRSRSEIKVILDNGNGSYSVVNGVSWQSTPASLMFNLPDEFRNKVIAAKINSEKCWDLTRPLEKDCTVTYLTFESPEGQEIFWRSCASCLAELCEQEYHCILADCTPTTPGLLCDMSILGNRAVTESDRELLSKRMLQVAQEKRGFDRLEVSKENLQKLFAYNRYKLHEINKLGDSEMASVYRTGSLVDLSSGPHIPNTAMIKALKIMQSSSAYFLGNQNEDSLQRITSIAFPDKKLMQDHLHALAEAQSANHVKISRDQQLFLTHELSPGSPFLLAHGTRIFNALQKLMRSEYHKRGYDEVQTPNMYDSCLWKTSGHWAHYKDDMFRLNLGKKEWALKPMNCPGHFLLFTQKERSYRELPIRYADFGALHRNEASGALHGLTRVRKFHQDDGHIVCRPDQIMSEIEGIFDLLKTIYGHFGFTFKLTLSTRPAKFLGDIETWNEAEDQLRRALTRFKGDDWTVNPGDGAFYGPKIDITIADALKRELQCATIQLDYQAPINFNMTYTTDVQGQKAYAVVVHRAILGSFERFTGILTEHFGGKWPFWLSPRQVLIVPVTRQQTDYAHEVKRILCADKLHVEVDDRDHTLNKKILAGQQAQWNFILVLGFDEADTRTVNIRNRDEPQSQARGALVPLDEVRMKLKALKKERRLHNSL
;
A
#
# COMPACT_ATOMS: atom_id res chain seq x y z
N MET A 1 -23.09 36.14 11.84
CA MET A 1 -22.96 37.47 12.47
C MET A 1 -21.91 38.23 11.69
N THR A 2 -22.34 39.24 10.93
CA THR A 2 -21.49 40.18 10.19
C THR A 2 -20.87 41.17 11.18
N SER A 3 -19.58 41.01 11.44
CA SER A 3 -18.74 42.05 12.03
C SER A 3 -17.39 41.98 11.34
N THR A 4 -17.18 42.91 10.41
CA THR A 4 -15.88 43.16 9.77
C THR A 4 -14.98 43.79 10.83
N THR A 5 -14.41 42.96 11.70
CA THR A 5 -13.41 43.42 12.66
C THR A 5 -12.12 43.64 11.89
N ILE A 6 -11.80 44.90 11.61
CA ILE A 6 -10.46 45.32 11.17
C ILE A 6 -9.49 44.81 12.23
N LEU A 7 -8.63 43.86 11.86
CA LEU A 7 -7.61 43.29 12.74
C LEU A 7 -6.72 44.43 13.27
N ASN A 8 -6.50 44.46 14.59
CA ASN A 8 -5.64 45.47 15.20
C ASN A 8 -4.18 45.23 14.79
N HIS A 9 -3.35 46.28 14.83
CA HIS A 9 -1.95 46.25 14.39
C HIS A 9 -1.10 45.15 15.07
N GLY A 10 -1.47 44.74 16.30
CA GLY A 10 -0.83 43.62 17.02
C GLY A 10 -1.16 42.23 16.47
N ASP A 11 -2.38 42.02 15.95
CA ASP A 11 -2.79 40.75 15.34
C ASP A 11 -2.11 40.53 13.98
N LEU A 12 -1.86 41.62 13.23
CA LEU A 12 -1.10 41.62 11.98
C LEU A 12 0.37 41.22 12.15
N LEU A 13 1.02 41.58 13.27
CA LEU A 13 2.41 41.19 13.56
C LEU A 13 2.55 39.70 13.89
N ALA A 14 1.58 39.14 14.64
CA ALA A 14 1.52 37.70 14.92
C ALA A 14 1.23 36.87 13.63
N LEU A 15 0.39 37.40 12.74
CA LEU A 15 0.06 36.78 11.44
C LEU A 15 1.19 36.86 10.41
N THR A 16 2.10 37.84 10.51
CA THR A 16 3.20 38.05 9.56
C THR A 16 4.54 37.49 10.03
N GLY A 17 4.67 36.94 11.25
CA GLY A 17 5.87 36.20 11.67
C GLY A 17 7.19 36.96 11.51
N ALA A 18 7.19 38.28 11.69
CA ALA A 18 8.43 39.07 11.69
C ALA A 18 9.35 38.57 12.83
N ARG A 19 10.64 38.36 12.55
CA ARG A 19 11.62 38.04 13.60
C ARG A 19 11.70 39.25 14.53
N ASN A 20 11.49 39.02 15.83
CA ASN A 20 11.75 40.03 16.84
C ASN A 20 13.25 40.40 16.75
N PRO A 21 13.64 41.69 16.60
CA PRO A 21 15.05 42.08 16.49
C PRO A 21 15.73 41.98 17.87
N SER A 22 15.82 40.78 18.42
CA SER A 22 16.48 40.50 19.69
C SER A 22 17.99 40.33 19.50
N SER A 23 18.63 41.38 19.02
CA SER A 23 20.02 41.68 19.39
C SER A 23 20.22 43.16 19.73
N HIS A 24 19.30 44.07 19.37
CA HIS A 24 19.31 45.48 19.80
C HIS A 24 17.89 46.00 20.12
N GLY A 25 17.36 45.66 21.30
CA GLY A 25 16.23 46.34 21.96
C GLY A 25 14.87 46.26 21.25
N SER A 26 13.77 46.07 21.99
CA SER A 26 12.46 46.26 21.38
C SER A 26 12.29 47.73 20.96
N ILE A 27 11.52 48.00 19.89
CA ILE A 27 11.17 49.38 19.50
C ILE A 27 10.39 50.08 20.64
N ALA A 28 9.75 49.31 21.53
CA ALA A 28 9.13 49.84 22.75
C ALA A 28 10.16 50.19 23.85
N ASP A 29 11.34 49.57 23.87
CA ASP A 29 12.45 49.90 24.79
C ASP A 29 13.33 51.05 24.26
N MET A 30 13.22 51.40 22.98
CA MET A 30 13.94 52.55 22.39
C MET A 30 13.38 53.92 22.81
N GLU A 31 12.18 53.97 23.41
CA GLU A 31 11.62 55.23 23.94
C GLU A 31 12.06 55.56 25.37
N LEU A 32 12.78 54.66 26.06
CA LEU A 32 13.10 54.87 27.49
C LEU A 32 14.59 54.89 27.86
N VAL A 33 15.51 54.70 26.91
CA VAL A 33 16.94 54.80 27.22
C VAL A 33 17.70 55.57 26.13
N ASN A 34 18.05 56.81 26.47
CA ASN A 34 18.94 57.75 25.79
C ASN A 34 18.39 58.50 24.57
N GLY A 35 18.18 59.81 24.77
CA GLY A 35 17.86 60.79 23.73
C GLY A 35 18.92 60.89 22.65
N PHE A 36 18.84 60.02 21.65
CA PHE A 36 19.45 60.21 20.35
C PHE A 36 18.44 60.91 19.44
N ALA A 37 18.83 62.08 18.92
CA ALA A 37 18.10 62.79 17.89
C ALA A 37 17.72 61.84 16.75
N ALA A 38 16.52 62.00 16.19
CA ALA A 38 16.14 61.35 14.94
C ALA A 38 17.28 61.57 13.93
N PRO A 39 17.76 60.53 13.21
CA PRO A 39 18.84 60.70 12.25
C PRO A 39 18.44 61.77 11.25
N THR A 40 19.10 62.92 11.31
CA THR A 40 18.85 64.05 10.42
C THR A 40 19.63 63.94 9.12
N THR A 41 20.51 62.94 9.00
CA THR A 41 21.28 62.65 7.79
C THR A 41 20.60 61.55 6.97
N VAL A 42 20.65 61.71 5.65
CA VAL A 42 20.11 60.74 4.68
C VAL A 42 20.64 59.32 4.96
N ASP A 43 21.94 59.21 5.26
CA ASP A 43 22.62 57.93 5.52
C ASP A 43 22.07 57.22 6.77
N GLY A 44 21.84 57.96 7.87
CA GLY A 44 21.29 57.38 9.10
C GLY A 44 19.84 56.92 8.98
N ILE A 45 19.05 57.56 8.11
CA ILE A 45 17.69 57.10 7.77
C ILE A 45 17.79 55.85 6.88
N ALA A 46 18.67 55.87 5.87
CA ALA A 46 18.87 54.76 4.95
C ALA A 46 19.28 53.47 5.70
N GLU A 47 20.17 53.57 6.69
CA GLU A 47 20.56 52.45 7.55
C GLU A 47 19.36 51.80 8.27
N LYS A 48 18.50 52.62 8.90
CA LYS A 48 17.30 52.11 9.57
C LYS A 48 16.31 51.47 8.61
N VAL A 49 16.18 52.00 7.39
CA VAL A 49 15.37 51.36 6.34
C VAL A 49 15.94 49.99 5.97
N MET A 50 17.26 49.88 5.84
CA MET A 50 17.92 48.61 5.55
C MET A 50 17.75 47.58 6.68
N ASP A 51 17.77 48.01 7.95
CA ASP A 51 17.52 47.13 9.10
C ASP A 51 16.09 46.56 9.10
N VAL A 52 15.10 47.39 8.75
CA VAL A 52 13.72 46.92 8.56
C VAL A 52 13.67 45.87 7.45
N LEU A 53 14.27 46.13 6.29
CA LEU A 53 14.28 45.18 5.18
C LEU A 53 15.01 43.86 5.52
N GLU A 54 16.09 43.93 6.29
CA GLU A 54 16.84 42.77 6.74
C GLU A 54 16.01 41.85 7.65
N ALA A 55 15.11 42.40 8.48
CA ALA A 55 14.19 41.61 9.31
C ALA A 55 13.20 40.75 8.49
N TYR A 56 12.93 41.15 7.24
CA TYR A 56 12.08 40.42 6.29
C TYR A 56 12.87 39.56 5.31
N PHE A 57 14.20 39.65 5.31
CA PHE A 57 15.07 38.96 4.36
C PHE A 57 15.11 37.46 4.65
N TRP A 58 14.63 36.65 3.70
CA TRP A 58 14.71 35.19 3.71
C TRP A 58 15.97 34.71 2.99
N ARG A 59 16.97 34.22 3.74
CA ARG A 59 18.28 33.84 3.20
C ARG A 59 18.30 32.37 2.80
N ALA A 60 19.05 32.04 1.75
CA ALA A 60 19.28 30.65 1.36
C ALA A 60 19.92 29.80 2.49
N GLU A 61 20.68 30.44 3.40
CA GLU A 61 21.33 29.80 4.55
C GLU A 61 20.35 29.47 5.70
N ASP A 62 19.19 30.12 5.76
CA ASP A 62 18.14 29.80 6.73
C ASP A 62 17.59 28.37 6.52
N ASP A 63 17.66 27.86 5.28
CA ASP A 63 17.30 26.48 4.94
C ASP A 63 18.42 25.47 5.29
N ALA A 64 19.64 25.95 5.57
CA ALA A 64 20.82 25.13 5.90
C ALA A 64 21.17 25.13 7.41
N GLY A 65 20.48 25.92 8.23
CA GLY A 65 20.67 25.94 9.69
C GLY A 65 21.91 26.68 10.18
N HIS A 66 22.50 27.57 9.38
CA HIS A 66 23.67 28.36 9.77
C HIS A 66 23.27 29.79 10.16
N GLY A 67 23.53 30.17 11.42
CA GLY A 67 23.20 31.47 11.98
C GLY A 67 24.21 32.57 11.61
N HIS A 68 23.68 33.77 11.39
CA HIS A 68 24.33 35.08 11.26
C HIS A 68 25.52 35.18 10.29
N SER A 69 25.26 35.70 9.09
CA SER A 69 26.28 36.01 8.09
C SER A 69 26.05 37.36 7.39
N TYR A 70 27.09 37.85 6.74
CA TYR A 70 27.22 39.08 5.95
C TYR A 70 26.18 39.18 4.81
N TRP A 71 25.45 40.30 4.68
CA TRP A 71 24.57 40.60 3.54
C TRP A 71 25.36 41.33 2.43
N PRO A 72 25.78 40.65 1.34
CA PRO A 72 26.75 41.21 0.39
C PRO A 72 26.24 42.41 -0.42
N GLY A 73 24.93 42.49 -0.64
CA GLY A 73 24.30 43.58 -1.40
C GLY A 73 23.79 44.74 -0.54
N ARG A 74 24.00 44.72 0.78
CA ARG A 74 23.40 45.70 1.70
C ARG A 74 23.73 47.15 1.32
N GLU A 75 25.00 47.46 1.09
CA GLU A 75 25.44 48.81 0.71
C GLU A 75 24.82 49.27 -0.62
N ARG A 76 24.73 48.37 -1.60
CA ARG A 76 24.10 48.67 -2.90
C ARG A 76 22.61 49.01 -2.74
N PHE A 77 21.88 48.27 -1.91
CA PHE A 77 20.47 48.59 -1.66
C PHE A 77 20.31 49.86 -0.82
N LYS A 78 21.26 50.16 0.07
CA LYS A 78 21.31 51.42 0.79
C LYS A 78 21.46 52.62 -0.15
N GLU A 79 22.25 52.52 -1.21
CA GLU A 79 22.34 53.56 -2.25
C GLU A 79 20.98 53.83 -2.92
N HIS A 80 20.21 52.78 -3.20
CA HIS A 80 18.85 52.90 -3.72
C HIS A 80 17.89 53.56 -2.72
N ALA A 81 17.95 53.20 -1.43
CA ALA A 81 17.16 53.87 -0.40
C ALA A 81 17.53 55.35 -0.26
N SER A 82 18.84 55.66 -0.19
CA SER A 82 19.38 57.02 -0.10
C SER A 82 18.93 57.91 -1.27
N HIS A 83 18.79 57.36 -2.47
CA HIS A 83 18.28 58.07 -3.65
C HIS A 83 16.88 58.68 -3.41
N TRP A 84 15.96 57.91 -2.84
CA TRP A 84 14.59 58.34 -2.56
C TRP A 84 14.52 59.23 -1.32
N ILE A 85 15.28 58.87 -0.27
CA ILE A 85 15.35 59.64 0.97
C ILE A 85 15.83 61.08 0.72
N THR A 86 16.84 61.26 -0.14
CA THR A 86 17.35 62.60 -0.53
C THR A 86 16.27 63.46 -1.21
N ARG A 87 15.29 62.84 -1.86
CA ARG A 87 14.18 63.52 -2.56
C ARG A 87 12.95 63.70 -1.68
N ASN A 88 12.98 63.21 -0.44
CA ASN A 88 11.82 63.15 0.45
C ASN A 88 10.62 62.41 -0.18
N GLU A 89 10.90 61.34 -0.93
CA GLU A 89 9.91 60.48 -1.59
C GLU A 89 9.91 59.07 -0.99
N PRO A 90 8.78 58.33 -1.06
CA PRO A 90 8.74 56.94 -0.57
C PRO A 90 9.85 56.08 -1.18
N VAL A 91 10.49 55.25 -0.36
CA VAL A 91 11.50 54.30 -0.84
C VAL A 91 10.80 53.28 -1.74
N ARG A 92 11.19 53.22 -3.02
CA ARG A 92 10.51 52.36 -3.99
C ARG A 92 11.20 51.02 -4.13
N ALA A 93 10.41 49.96 -4.16
CA ALA A 93 10.85 48.60 -4.38
C ALA A 93 10.01 47.93 -5.47
N THR A 94 10.57 46.94 -6.16
CA THR A 94 9.86 46.17 -7.20
C THR A 94 9.93 44.68 -6.92
N LEU A 95 8.77 44.02 -6.91
CA LEU A 95 8.61 42.59 -6.77
C LEU A 95 7.98 41.98 -8.03
N PRO A 96 8.75 41.22 -8.82
CA PRO A 96 8.23 40.33 -9.86
C PRO A 96 7.62 39.09 -9.22
N ALA A 97 6.31 39.09 -9.15
CA ALA A 97 5.50 38.09 -8.46
C ALA A 97 4.06 38.14 -8.97
N TYR A 98 3.25 37.18 -8.50
CA TYR A 98 1.84 37.05 -8.86
C TYR A 98 1.60 36.96 -10.39
N PRO A 99 2.28 36.04 -11.11
CA PRO A 99 2.09 35.87 -12.56
C PRO A 99 0.67 35.41 -12.91
N PHE A 100 0.25 34.32 -12.29
CA PHE A 100 -1.01 33.59 -12.44
C PHE A 100 -1.02 32.51 -11.35
N LYS A 101 -2.20 31.99 -10.99
CA LYS A 101 -2.34 30.81 -10.13
C LYS A 101 -2.02 29.54 -10.94
N SER A 102 -1.38 28.55 -10.31
CA SER A 102 -1.10 27.25 -10.95
C SER A 102 -2.38 26.59 -11.48
N ILE A 103 -2.33 25.93 -12.65
CA ILE A 103 -3.45 25.09 -13.14
C ILE A 103 -3.54 23.73 -12.43
N ASN A 104 -2.53 23.37 -11.64
CA ASN A 104 -2.53 22.10 -10.94
C ASN A 104 -3.39 22.19 -9.67
N LEU A 105 -4.63 21.72 -9.75
CA LEU A 105 -5.58 21.68 -8.62
C LEU A 105 -5.14 20.77 -7.47
N ASP A 106 -4.12 19.93 -7.65
CA ASP A 106 -3.49 19.23 -6.52
C ASP A 106 -2.58 20.17 -5.69
N LYS A 107 -2.23 21.36 -6.19
CA LYS A 107 -1.40 22.36 -5.51
C LYS A 107 -2.21 23.53 -4.95
N VAL A 108 -3.20 24.03 -5.69
CA VAL A 108 -3.92 25.27 -5.41
C VAL A 108 -5.44 25.07 -5.36
N LEU A 109 -6.17 26.03 -4.78
CA LEU A 109 -7.62 25.93 -4.61
C LEU A 109 -8.44 26.23 -5.88
N GLY A 110 -7.84 26.93 -6.84
CA GLY A 110 -8.48 27.37 -8.08
C GLY A 110 -7.52 28.21 -8.92
N VAL A 111 -8.03 28.93 -9.92
CA VAL A 111 -7.25 29.79 -10.82
C VAL A 111 -7.16 31.25 -10.37
N LEU A 112 -7.90 31.63 -9.33
CA LEU A 112 -7.95 32.99 -8.78
C LEU A 112 -7.15 33.10 -7.47
N PRO A 113 -6.77 34.32 -7.06
CA PRO A 113 -6.18 34.61 -5.75
C PRO A 113 -7.05 34.09 -4.60
N ASP A 114 -6.41 33.53 -3.58
CA ASP A 114 -7.02 33.03 -2.35
C ASP A 114 -6.32 33.62 -1.11
N TYR A 115 -6.48 33.00 0.05
CA TYR A 115 -5.90 33.50 1.29
C TYR A 115 -4.37 33.59 1.25
N ALA A 116 -3.70 32.80 0.39
CA ALA A 116 -2.27 32.85 0.23
C ALA A 116 -1.81 34.19 -0.35
N GLU A 117 -2.48 34.67 -1.41
CA GLU A 117 -2.20 35.96 -2.02
C GLU A 117 -2.48 37.11 -1.04
N TYR A 118 -3.57 37.02 -0.28
CA TYR A 118 -3.88 38.00 0.76
C TYR A 118 -2.76 38.11 1.80
N LEU A 119 -2.29 36.99 2.37
CA LEU A 119 -1.22 37.01 3.37
C LEU A 119 0.08 37.57 2.78
N GLY A 120 0.40 37.23 1.53
CA GLY A 120 1.57 37.76 0.85
C GLY A 120 1.49 39.28 0.63
N LEU A 121 0.34 39.79 0.18
CA LEU A 121 0.10 41.23 0.01
C LEU A 121 0.11 41.97 1.35
N ALA A 122 -0.53 41.41 2.38
CA ALA A 122 -0.53 41.96 3.74
C ALA A 122 0.90 42.06 4.28
N ARG A 123 1.75 41.05 4.06
CA ARG A 123 3.16 41.09 4.44
C ARG A 123 3.92 42.19 3.71
N LEU A 124 3.73 42.34 2.40
CA LEU A 124 4.39 43.41 1.63
C LEU A 124 3.95 44.80 2.12
N ASN A 125 2.66 44.98 2.37
CA ASN A 125 2.14 46.22 2.94
C ASN A 125 2.74 46.48 4.33
N GLN A 126 2.92 45.44 5.15
CA GLN A 126 3.54 45.56 6.47
C GLN A 126 4.99 46.05 6.39
N ILE A 127 5.76 45.62 5.39
CA ILE A 127 7.12 46.16 5.14
C ILE A 127 7.05 47.67 4.91
N CYS A 128 6.11 48.15 4.08
CA CYS A 128 5.94 49.58 3.82
C CYS A 128 5.60 50.38 5.08
N VAL A 129 4.69 49.83 5.91
CA VAL A 129 4.29 50.43 7.19
C VAL A 129 5.45 50.46 8.18
N ASP A 130 6.28 49.41 8.23
CA ASP A 130 7.44 49.38 9.13
C ASP A 130 8.54 50.34 8.68
N VAL A 131 8.75 50.51 7.37
CA VAL A 131 9.63 51.57 6.84
C VAL A 131 9.09 52.96 7.21
N GLN A 132 7.76 53.16 7.19
CA GLN A 132 7.15 54.44 7.56
C GLN A 132 7.46 54.86 9.01
N LYS A 133 7.63 53.89 9.91
CA LYS A 133 8.00 54.15 11.32
C LYS A 133 9.40 54.77 11.46
N VAL A 134 10.30 54.51 10.52
CA VAL A 134 11.69 55.02 10.53
C VAL A 134 11.93 56.12 9.49
N TYR A 135 11.03 56.29 8.52
CA TYR A 135 11.09 57.28 7.45
C TYR A 135 9.68 57.76 7.06
N GLY A 136 9.34 59.02 7.33
CA GLY A 136 7.96 59.54 7.23
C GLY A 136 7.20 59.29 5.90
N PRO A 137 7.83 59.48 4.72
CA PRO A 137 7.24 59.12 3.42
C PRO A 137 7.00 57.61 3.20
N GLY A 138 7.58 56.74 4.03
CA GLY A 138 7.39 55.29 3.96
C GLY A 138 8.06 54.63 2.75
N ALA A 139 7.49 53.50 2.32
CA ALA A 139 7.93 52.79 1.13
C ALA A 139 6.74 52.43 0.23
N GLU A 140 7.02 52.29 -1.06
CA GLU A 140 6.06 51.85 -2.07
C GLU A 140 6.61 50.62 -2.80
N ILE A 141 5.81 49.55 -2.88
CA ILE A 141 6.16 48.32 -3.57
C ILE A 141 5.37 48.21 -4.85
N THR A 142 6.08 48.16 -5.97
CA THR A 142 5.51 47.83 -7.28
C THR A 142 5.60 46.34 -7.53
N ILE A 143 4.46 45.66 -7.59
CA ILE A 143 4.33 44.29 -8.05
C ILE A 143 4.30 44.32 -9.58
N ALA A 144 5.36 43.81 -10.21
CA ALA A 144 5.47 43.68 -11.64
C ALA A 144 4.97 42.28 -12.05
N THR A 145 3.72 42.19 -12.49
CA THR A 145 3.11 40.92 -12.89
C THR A 145 3.64 40.48 -14.25
N ASP A 146 4.16 39.26 -14.28
CA ASP A 146 4.91 38.68 -15.39
C ASP A 146 4.18 37.51 -16.05
N GLY A 147 2.90 37.30 -15.75
CA GLY A 147 2.15 36.14 -16.23
C GLY A 147 2.25 35.94 -17.75
N VAL A 148 2.16 37.02 -18.52
CA VAL A 148 2.28 37.00 -20.00
C VAL A 148 3.65 36.55 -20.51
N VAL A 149 4.69 36.63 -19.67
CA VAL A 149 6.05 36.21 -19.98
C VAL A 149 6.19 34.69 -19.94
N PHE A 150 5.36 33.99 -19.16
CA PHE A 150 5.53 32.55 -18.90
C PHE A 150 4.33 31.67 -19.25
N ASN A 151 3.14 32.24 -19.38
CA ASN A 151 1.90 31.49 -19.47
C ASN A 151 1.83 30.52 -20.67
N ASP A 152 2.37 30.91 -21.83
CA ASP A 152 2.50 30.05 -23.03
C ASP A 152 3.40 28.82 -22.78
N LEU A 153 4.42 28.94 -21.94
CA LEU A 153 5.28 27.81 -21.54
C LEU A 153 4.57 26.86 -20.57
N LEU A 154 3.57 27.35 -19.83
CA LEU A 154 2.95 26.67 -18.70
C LEU A 154 1.50 26.26 -18.94
N MET A 155 1.04 26.40 -20.18
CA MET A 155 -0.33 26.07 -20.59
C MET A 155 -1.40 26.86 -19.82
N ILE A 156 -1.07 28.09 -19.42
CA ILE A 156 -1.99 29.03 -18.77
C ILE A 156 -2.56 29.96 -19.85
N SER A 157 -3.88 30.15 -19.87
CA SER A 157 -4.50 31.01 -20.89
C SER A 157 -4.23 32.50 -20.64
N ASP A 158 -4.33 33.32 -21.68
CA ASP A 158 -4.21 34.79 -21.55
C ASP A 158 -5.34 35.36 -20.68
N GLU A 159 -6.53 34.75 -20.76
CA GLU A 159 -7.69 35.05 -19.92
C GLU A 159 -7.45 34.77 -18.44
N ASP A 160 -6.84 33.63 -18.10
CA ASP A 160 -6.50 33.32 -16.70
C ASP A 160 -5.49 34.31 -16.12
N VAL A 161 -4.48 34.73 -16.91
CA VAL A 161 -3.51 35.74 -16.50
C VAL A 161 -4.19 37.09 -16.26
N TRP A 162 -5.09 37.49 -17.16
CA TRP A 162 -5.87 38.72 -17.02
C TRP A 162 -6.73 38.70 -15.75
N ASN A 163 -7.58 37.67 -15.63
CA ASN A 163 -8.52 37.51 -14.52
C ASN A 163 -7.80 37.45 -13.16
N TYR A 164 -6.69 36.71 -13.09
CA TYR A 164 -5.86 36.64 -11.89
C TYR A 164 -5.28 38.01 -11.53
N GLY A 165 -4.71 38.73 -12.49
CA GLY A 165 -4.15 40.07 -12.27
C GLY A 165 -5.22 41.09 -11.83
N GLN A 166 -6.43 41.02 -12.37
CA GLN A 166 -7.56 41.86 -11.94
C GLN A 166 -8.01 41.54 -10.52
N ALA A 167 -8.07 40.26 -10.16
CA ALA A 167 -8.41 39.83 -8.81
C ALA A 167 -7.36 40.27 -7.78
N VAL A 168 -6.07 40.23 -8.11
CA VAL A 168 -4.99 40.77 -7.24
C VAL A 168 -5.16 42.28 -7.04
N ARG A 169 -5.40 43.04 -8.11
CA ARG A 169 -5.66 44.50 -8.01
C ARG A 169 -6.88 44.81 -7.15
N LYS A 170 -7.96 44.06 -7.35
CA LYS A 170 -9.17 44.17 -6.53
C LYS A 170 -8.85 43.91 -5.06
N MET A 171 -8.11 42.84 -4.75
CA MET A 171 -7.72 42.49 -3.38
C MET A 171 -6.89 43.58 -2.71
N VAL A 172 -5.95 44.20 -3.45
CA VAL A 172 -5.15 45.35 -2.97
C VAL A 172 -6.05 46.53 -2.60
N ARG A 173 -7.05 46.86 -3.42
CA ARG A 173 -8.01 47.95 -3.15
C ARG A 173 -8.95 47.62 -1.98
N ASP A 174 -9.55 46.43 -1.98
CA ASP A 174 -10.52 46.01 -0.97
C ASP A 174 -9.94 46.07 0.45
N HIS A 175 -8.62 45.84 0.59
CA HIS A 175 -7.90 45.85 1.87
C HIS A 175 -7.11 47.14 2.13
N SER A 176 -7.29 48.18 1.31
CA SER A 176 -6.59 49.48 1.44
C SER A 176 -5.06 49.40 1.35
N PHE A 177 -4.54 48.40 0.63
CA PHE A 177 -3.10 48.25 0.37
C PHE A 177 -2.63 49.11 -0.81
N ASP A 178 -3.55 49.66 -1.60
CA ASP A 178 -3.31 50.51 -2.77
C ASP A 178 -2.54 51.80 -2.46
N ARG A 179 -2.47 52.20 -1.19
CA ARG A 179 -1.59 53.30 -0.72
C ARG A 179 -0.11 52.99 -0.84
N ASN A 180 0.26 51.72 -0.69
CA ASN A 180 1.65 51.27 -0.58
C ASN A 180 2.02 50.26 -1.68
N ILE A 181 1.05 49.60 -2.29
CA ILE A 181 1.25 48.55 -3.29
C ILE A 181 0.64 48.97 -4.63
N LYS A 182 1.47 48.98 -5.67
CA LYS A 182 1.03 49.14 -7.07
C LYS A 182 1.18 47.82 -7.81
N VAL A 183 0.24 47.48 -8.68
CA VAL A 183 0.29 46.25 -9.50
C VAL A 183 0.29 46.65 -10.96
N VAL A 184 1.38 46.36 -11.66
CA VAL A 184 1.61 46.74 -13.06
C VAL A 184 1.96 45.51 -13.88
N HIS A 185 1.43 45.43 -15.10
CA HIS A 185 1.78 44.39 -16.06
C HIS A 185 3.01 44.77 -16.90
N ALA A 186 3.60 43.77 -17.53
CA ALA A 186 4.78 43.96 -18.39
C ALA A 186 4.58 44.97 -19.53
N MET A 187 3.39 45.05 -20.17
CA MET A 187 3.09 46.05 -21.21
C MET A 187 3.09 47.49 -20.69
N GLU A 188 2.67 47.69 -19.43
CA GLU A 188 2.69 49.00 -18.79
C GLU A 188 4.14 49.45 -18.57
N ILE A 189 5.03 48.52 -18.21
CA ILE A 189 6.47 48.78 -18.04
C ILE A 189 7.15 49.07 -19.40
N LEU A 190 6.71 48.39 -20.48
CA LEU A 190 7.21 48.60 -21.84
C LEU A 190 6.69 49.87 -22.50
N GLY A 191 5.71 50.56 -21.91
CA GLY A 191 5.09 51.76 -22.48
C GLY A 191 4.21 51.48 -23.71
N LEU A 192 3.63 50.27 -23.79
CA LEU A 192 2.75 49.87 -24.89
C LEU A 192 1.29 50.31 -24.72
N VAL A 193 0.95 50.85 -23.54
CA VAL A 193 -0.36 51.40 -23.20
C VAL A 193 -0.21 52.81 -22.66
N GLU A 194 -1.22 53.66 -22.87
CA GLU A 194 -1.16 55.07 -22.50
C GLU A 194 -1.21 55.24 -20.97
N GLN A 195 -0.10 55.66 -20.37
CA GLN A 195 0.00 55.83 -18.92
C GLN A 195 -0.69 57.12 -18.47
N SER A 196 -1.89 57.02 -17.89
CA SER A 196 -2.50 58.09 -17.10
C SER A 196 -2.53 57.67 -15.62
N PRO A 197 -2.23 58.58 -14.66
CA PRO A 197 -2.13 58.26 -13.22
C PRO A 197 -3.40 57.72 -12.56
N ARG A 198 -4.52 57.65 -13.31
CA ARG A 198 -5.86 57.30 -12.80
C ARG A 198 -6.57 56.20 -13.59
N THR A 199 -5.98 55.69 -14.67
CA THR A 199 -6.61 54.69 -15.54
C THR A 199 -5.80 53.42 -15.53
N GLU A 200 -6.38 52.37 -14.95
CA GLU A 200 -5.88 51.00 -15.09
C GLU A 200 -6.03 50.55 -16.54
N ILE A 201 -5.08 49.73 -17.02
CA ILE A 201 -5.16 49.09 -18.32
C ILE A 201 -6.51 48.38 -18.49
N THR A 202 -7.14 48.57 -19.65
CA THR A 202 -8.39 47.92 -20.01
C THR A 202 -8.14 46.50 -20.56
N GLU A 203 -9.18 45.65 -20.54
CA GLU A 203 -9.10 44.31 -21.11
C GLU A 203 -8.75 44.35 -22.60
N GLU A 204 -9.31 45.32 -23.33
CA GLU A 204 -9.04 45.52 -24.75
C GLU A 204 -7.56 45.87 -24.99
N GLU A 205 -7.00 46.83 -24.25
CA GLU A 205 -5.58 47.19 -24.34
C GLU A 205 -4.65 46.02 -23.98
N PHE A 206 -5.02 45.20 -22.99
CA PHE A 206 -4.26 44.01 -22.62
C PHE A 206 -4.16 43.03 -23.79
N TYR A 207 -5.29 42.66 -24.41
CA TYR A 207 -5.29 41.73 -25.53
C TYR A 207 -4.67 42.30 -26.80
N GLN A 208 -4.75 43.61 -27.03
CA GLN A 208 -4.07 44.26 -28.15
C GLN A 208 -2.54 44.26 -28.02
N THR A 209 -2.02 44.34 -26.79
CA THR A 209 -0.57 44.54 -26.56
C THR A 209 0.17 43.27 -26.12
N ILE A 210 -0.51 42.19 -25.78
CA ILE A 210 0.09 40.98 -25.19
C ILE A 210 1.17 40.32 -26.07
N ASN A 211 0.92 40.16 -27.37
CA ASN A 211 1.86 39.52 -28.28
C ASN A 211 3.10 40.39 -28.51
N SER A 212 2.90 41.68 -28.77
CA SER A 212 4.00 42.65 -28.90
C SER A 212 4.86 42.71 -27.64
N SER A 213 4.24 42.62 -26.46
CA SER A 213 4.96 42.58 -25.18
C SER A 213 5.87 41.36 -25.05
N ARG A 214 5.36 40.16 -25.41
CA ARG A 214 6.14 38.92 -25.38
C ARG A 214 7.33 38.99 -26.33
N ASP A 215 7.09 39.44 -27.54
CA ASP A 215 8.11 39.51 -28.58
C ASP A 215 9.20 40.52 -28.19
N MET A 216 8.82 41.70 -27.68
CA MET A 216 9.78 42.68 -27.16
C MET A 216 10.64 42.12 -26.01
N ILE A 217 10.04 41.41 -25.06
CA ILE A 217 10.79 40.82 -23.94
C ILE A 217 11.76 39.74 -24.44
N LYS A 218 11.31 38.89 -25.37
CA LYS A 218 12.14 37.83 -25.97
C LYS A 218 13.30 38.41 -26.80
N ASP A 219 13.01 39.37 -27.66
CA ASP A 219 13.96 39.82 -28.68
C ASP A 219 14.94 40.88 -28.14
N GLN A 220 14.49 41.74 -27.21
CA GLN A 220 15.29 42.88 -26.75
C GLN A 220 15.98 42.63 -25.41
N PHE A 221 15.45 41.73 -24.57
CA PHE A 221 15.94 41.56 -23.19
C PHE A 221 16.44 40.15 -22.86
N CYS A 222 15.97 39.10 -23.53
CA CYS A 222 16.43 37.74 -23.25
C CYS A 222 17.83 37.49 -23.81
N LYS A 223 18.64 36.75 -23.06
CA LYS A 223 19.96 36.27 -23.52
C LYS A 223 19.80 34.90 -24.22
N PRO A 224 20.74 34.54 -25.13
CA PRO A 224 20.77 33.20 -25.71
C PRO A 224 20.88 32.11 -24.63
N GLU A 225 20.30 30.93 -24.87
CA GLU A 225 20.27 29.83 -23.89
C GLU A 225 21.66 29.42 -23.38
N GLU A 226 22.69 29.44 -24.23
CA GLU A 226 24.08 29.18 -23.82
C GLU A 226 24.63 30.17 -22.79
N SER A 227 24.17 31.42 -22.85
CA SER A 227 24.55 32.46 -21.88
C SER A 227 23.80 32.27 -20.57
N ILE A 228 22.55 31.80 -20.63
CA ILE A 228 21.76 31.45 -19.44
C ILE A 228 22.36 30.23 -18.74
N GLN A 229 22.81 29.23 -19.49
CA GLN A 229 23.47 28.06 -18.92
C GLN A 229 24.77 28.45 -18.20
N ARG A 230 25.60 29.31 -18.81
CA ARG A 230 26.79 29.88 -18.13
C ARG A 230 26.43 30.64 -16.86
N LEU A 231 25.36 31.43 -16.87
CA LEU A 231 24.88 32.12 -15.66
C LEU A 231 24.47 31.14 -14.56
N ILE A 232 23.78 30.04 -14.89
CA ILE A 232 23.41 28.98 -13.93
C ILE A 232 24.66 28.29 -13.36
N ASP A 233 25.70 28.15 -14.17
CA ASP A 233 26.95 27.49 -13.79
C ASP A 233 27.87 28.40 -12.96
N GLU A 234 27.81 29.72 -13.14
CA GLU A 234 28.71 30.69 -12.51
C GLU A 234 28.07 31.46 -11.33
N ASP A 235 26.77 31.74 -11.38
CA ASP A 235 26.05 32.52 -10.36
C ASP A 235 25.14 31.63 -9.50
N LEU A 236 25.36 31.69 -8.18
CA LEU A 236 24.69 30.83 -7.22
C LEU A 236 23.18 31.14 -7.08
N ASP A 237 22.80 32.41 -7.15
CA ASP A 237 21.40 32.85 -7.10
C ASP A 237 20.63 32.40 -8.36
N SER A 238 21.27 32.48 -9.52
CA SER A 238 20.75 31.97 -10.79
C SER A 238 20.54 30.47 -10.75
N ARG A 239 21.48 29.71 -10.17
CA ARG A 239 21.37 28.27 -9.98
C ARG A 239 20.21 27.88 -9.06
N LEU A 240 20.06 28.57 -7.93
CA LEU A 240 18.94 28.35 -7.00
C LEU A 240 17.59 28.64 -7.68
N THR A 241 17.51 29.73 -8.44
CA THR A 241 16.32 30.11 -9.21
C THR A 241 15.96 29.03 -10.24
N TYR A 242 16.94 28.55 -11.02
CA TYR A 242 16.75 27.49 -12.00
C TYR A 242 16.30 26.16 -11.37
N ASN A 243 16.92 25.75 -10.26
CA ASN A 243 16.51 24.54 -9.54
C ASN A 243 15.07 24.63 -9.00
N GLY A 244 14.67 25.81 -8.54
CA GLY A 244 13.29 26.12 -8.17
C GLY A 244 12.33 25.97 -9.35
N MET A 245 12.64 26.58 -10.49
CA MET A 245 11.84 26.50 -11.71
C MET A 245 11.72 25.06 -12.24
N LYS A 246 12.81 24.30 -12.22
CA LYS A 246 12.82 22.88 -12.62
C LYS A 246 11.93 22.02 -11.74
N THR A 247 11.94 22.27 -10.43
CA THR A 247 11.05 21.59 -9.49
C THR A 247 9.59 21.99 -9.74
N PHE A 248 9.35 23.26 -10.00
CA PHE A 248 8.02 23.81 -10.31
C PHE A 248 7.41 23.16 -11.56
N VAL A 249 8.05 23.26 -12.72
CA VAL A 249 7.46 22.75 -13.98
C VAL A 249 7.18 21.25 -13.94
N LYS A 250 8.04 20.49 -13.26
CA LYS A 250 7.88 19.05 -13.06
C LYS A 250 6.62 18.70 -12.28
N ILE A 251 6.21 19.52 -11.32
CA ILE A 251 5.02 19.26 -10.50
C ILE A 251 3.78 19.84 -11.19
N ASP A 252 3.86 21.04 -11.75
CA ASP A 252 2.71 21.72 -12.35
C ASP A 252 2.21 21.02 -13.61
N LEU A 253 3.12 20.43 -14.39
CA LEU A 253 2.79 19.76 -15.64
C LEU A 253 2.64 18.24 -15.49
N GLU A 254 2.61 17.70 -14.26
CA GLU A 254 2.47 16.27 -13.99
C GLU A 254 1.12 15.70 -14.48
N ASN A 255 0.08 16.53 -14.47
CA ASN A 255 -1.30 16.16 -14.84
C ASN A 255 -1.69 16.56 -16.28
N THR A 256 -0.77 17.15 -17.04
CA THR A 256 -1.07 17.69 -18.39
C THR A 256 -0.81 16.67 -19.50
N SER A 257 -1.15 17.04 -20.74
CA SER A 257 -0.87 16.22 -21.93
C SER A 257 0.63 15.97 -22.14
N ILE A 258 1.51 16.86 -21.68
CA ILE A 258 2.97 16.72 -21.79
C ILE A 258 3.43 15.42 -21.09
N HIS A 259 3.01 15.22 -19.83
CA HIS A 259 3.34 13.99 -19.12
C HIS A 259 2.69 12.75 -19.74
N LYS A 260 1.44 12.85 -20.19
CA LYS A 260 0.69 11.73 -20.80
C LYS A 260 1.29 11.27 -22.14
N ASN A 261 1.93 12.18 -22.87
CA ASN A 261 2.50 11.90 -24.19
C ASN A 261 3.97 11.45 -24.14
N ALA A 262 4.65 11.60 -23.00
CA ALA A 262 6.03 11.17 -22.86
C ALA A 262 6.15 9.63 -22.92
N GLY A 263 7.01 9.12 -23.80
CA GLY A 263 7.25 7.68 -23.96
C GLY A 263 8.03 7.07 -22.80
N SER A 264 8.69 7.89 -21.97
CA SER A 264 9.36 7.45 -20.75
C SER A 264 9.49 8.57 -19.70
N ARG A 265 9.72 8.18 -18.43
CA ARG A 265 10.02 9.13 -17.35
C ARG A 265 11.27 9.99 -17.63
N LYS A 266 12.28 9.42 -18.31
CA LYS A 266 13.51 10.14 -18.66
C LYS A 266 13.23 11.23 -19.69
N GLU A 267 12.42 10.92 -20.69
CA GLU A 267 12.00 11.88 -21.72
C GLU A 267 11.24 13.05 -21.09
N TYR A 268 10.26 12.76 -20.22
CA TYR A 268 9.55 13.79 -19.47
C TYR A 268 10.49 14.70 -18.66
N LEU A 269 11.43 14.12 -17.90
CA LEU A 269 12.37 14.90 -17.09
C LEU A 269 13.32 15.76 -17.92
N ASN A 270 13.67 15.32 -19.13
CA ASN A 270 14.46 16.11 -20.07
C ASN A 270 13.66 17.29 -20.59
N GLU A 271 12.41 17.07 -21.01
CA GLU A 271 11.51 18.14 -21.47
C GLU A 271 11.27 19.20 -20.40
N MET A 272 11.08 18.78 -19.14
CA MET A 272 10.97 19.69 -17.99
C MET A 272 12.24 20.52 -17.77
N SER A 273 13.42 19.94 -18.01
CA SER A 273 14.69 20.67 -17.89
C SER A 273 14.81 21.73 -18.99
N THR A 274 14.43 21.40 -20.23
CA THR A 274 14.40 22.35 -21.35
C THR A 274 13.40 23.49 -21.09
N LEU A 275 12.21 23.18 -20.57
CA LEU A 275 11.21 24.19 -20.26
C LEU A 275 11.67 25.13 -19.14
N ALA A 276 12.28 24.59 -18.09
CA ALA A 276 12.87 25.38 -17.01
C ALA A 276 13.98 26.32 -17.49
N LEU A 277 14.80 25.89 -18.46
CA LEU A 277 15.84 26.73 -19.04
C LEU A 277 15.24 27.92 -19.84
N LYS A 278 14.18 27.66 -20.62
CA LYS A 278 13.42 28.71 -21.32
C LYS A 278 12.77 29.70 -20.35
N MET A 279 12.21 29.20 -19.25
CA MET A 279 11.69 30.07 -18.18
C MET A 279 12.79 30.92 -17.56
N MET A 280 13.96 30.34 -17.26
CA MET A 280 15.09 31.10 -16.71
C MET A 280 15.54 32.22 -17.66
N ALA A 281 15.61 31.93 -18.96
CA ALA A 281 15.95 32.94 -19.98
C ALA A 281 14.98 34.13 -19.97
N ARG A 282 13.67 33.83 -19.93
CA ARG A 282 12.63 34.87 -19.90
C ARG A 282 12.57 35.62 -18.57
N SER A 283 12.83 34.94 -17.45
CA SER A 283 12.94 35.57 -16.13
C SER A 283 14.12 36.53 -16.04
N GLU A 284 15.28 36.18 -16.60
CA GLU A 284 16.42 37.09 -16.68
C GLU A 284 16.15 38.27 -17.60
N GLY A 285 15.49 38.04 -18.74
CA GLY A 285 15.05 39.10 -19.64
C GLY A 285 14.07 40.07 -18.96
N PHE A 286 13.05 39.55 -18.29
CA PHE A 286 12.10 40.37 -17.53
C PHE A 286 12.77 41.12 -16.38
N GLY A 287 13.70 40.46 -15.68
CA GLY A 287 14.55 41.12 -14.67
C GLY A 287 15.39 42.26 -15.26
N HIS A 288 15.90 42.10 -16.49
CA HIS A 288 16.62 43.16 -17.18
C HIS A 288 15.73 44.34 -17.56
N LEU A 289 14.53 44.07 -18.09
CA LEU A 289 13.51 45.09 -18.35
C LEU A 289 13.22 45.92 -17.11
N ILE A 290 12.96 45.27 -15.97
CA ILE A 290 12.67 45.96 -14.71
C ILE A 290 13.85 46.82 -14.26
N ARG A 291 15.08 46.31 -14.32
CA ARG A 291 16.26 47.09 -13.95
C ARG A 291 16.46 48.33 -14.83
N ASN A 292 16.09 48.25 -16.11
CA ASN A 292 16.20 49.38 -17.04
C ASN A 292 15.06 50.40 -16.81
N ALA A 293 13.83 49.93 -16.60
CA ALA A 293 12.66 50.79 -16.38
C ALA A 293 12.64 51.44 -14.98
N MET A 294 13.19 50.75 -13.97
CA MET A 294 13.13 51.14 -12.55
C MET A 294 14.53 51.05 -11.89
N PRO A 295 15.54 51.82 -12.35
CA PRO A 295 16.95 51.62 -11.97
C PRO A 295 17.26 51.94 -10.50
N HIS A 296 16.39 52.69 -9.82
CA HIS A 296 16.56 53.05 -8.40
C HIS A 296 15.61 52.29 -7.46
N HIS A 297 14.88 51.29 -7.96
CA HIS A 297 14.02 50.47 -7.11
C HIS A 297 14.84 49.36 -6.43
N ILE A 298 14.53 49.08 -5.16
CA ILE A 298 15.04 47.89 -4.47
C ILE A 298 14.39 46.65 -5.09
N ARG A 299 15.19 45.73 -5.64
CA ARG A 299 14.69 44.51 -6.30
C ARG A 299 14.35 43.43 -5.27
N LEU A 300 13.07 43.18 -5.04
CA LEU A 300 12.58 42.09 -4.19
C LEU A 300 12.43 40.78 -4.98
N SER A 301 12.48 39.62 -4.34
CA SER A 301 12.39 38.28 -4.94
C SER A 301 11.64 37.31 -4.02
N ILE A 302 10.97 36.30 -4.60
CA ILE A 302 10.37 35.17 -3.86
C ILE A 302 11.24 33.91 -3.89
N HIS A 303 12.26 33.87 -4.73
CA HIS A 303 13.23 32.77 -4.75
C HIS A 303 14.31 33.02 -3.70
N PRO A 304 14.81 32.01 -2.99
CA PRO A 304 15.96 32.14 -2.10
C PRO A 304 17.15 32.81 -2.80
N SER A 305 17.85 33.68 -2.08
CA SER A 305 19.01 34.43 -2.60
C SER A 305 20.01 34.69 -1.46
N TYR A 306 21.26 34.87 -1.83
CA TYR A 306 22.32 35.38 -0.96
C TYR A 306 22.28 36.91 -0.80
N GLY A 307 21.37 37.61 -1.50
CA GLY A 307 21.12 39.02 -1.28
C GLY A 307 22.05 39.96 -2.05
N ALA A 308 22.76 39.50 -3.09
CA ALA A 308 23.74 40.31 -3.83
C ALA A 308 23.09 41.25 -4.87
N ALA A 309 22.07 40.77 -5.59
CA ALA A 309 21.39 41.51 -6.66
C ALA A 309 19.88 41.65 -6.48
N LYS A 310 19.29 40.87 -5.58
CA LYS A 310 17.86 40.88 -5.22
C LYS A 310 17.69 40.52 -3.74
N LEU A 311 16.66 41.05 -3.09
CA LEU A 311 16.30 40.76 -1.69
C LEU A 311 15.17 39.74 -1.64
N SER A 312 15.40 38.57 -1.06
CA SER A 312 14.39 37.52 -0.99
C SER A 312 13.42 37.70 0.17
N ILE A 313 12.12 37.59 -0.08
CA ILE A 313 11.08 37.75 0.93
C ILE A 313 10.24 36.47 0.97
N CYS A 314 10.14 35.86 2.14
CA CYS A 314 9.20 34.77 2.38
C CYS A 314 7.80 35.38 2.58
N LEU A 315 6.95 35.33 1.55
CA LEU A 315 5.63 35.99 1.57
C LEU A 315 4.68 35.44 2.63
N VAL A 316 4.85 34.18 3.03
CA VAL A 316 4.03 33.53 4.07
C VAL A 316 4.97 32.81 5.05
N PRO A 317 4.98 33.13 6.36
CA PRO A 317 5.75 32.40 7.36
C PRO A 317 5.42 30.90 7.36
N GLN A 318 6.38 30.07 7.76
CA GLN A 318 6.20 28.61 7.80
C GLN A 318 6.33 28.09 9.23
N LEU A 319 5.57 27.04 9.53
CA LEU A 319 5.75 26.24 10.74
C LEU A 319 7.04 25.41 10.65
N PRO A 320 7.63 25.00 11.80
CA PRO A 320 8.79 24.12 11.81
C PRO A 320 8.53 22.84 11.00
N GLY A 321 9.42 22.54 10.05
CA GLY A 321 9.29 21.38 9.16
C GLY A 321 8.42 21.59 7.91
N CYS A 322 7.78 22.75 7.75
CA CYS A 322 7.06 23.13 6.53
C CYS A 322 7.99 23.85 5.54
N GLN A 323 7.87 23.51 4.26
CA GLN A 323 8.62 24.16 3.18
C GLN A 323 7.89 25.43 2.71
N ALA A 324 8.61 26.54 2.58
CA ALA A 324 8.07 27.79 2.02
C ALA A 324 7.72 27.64 0.53
N ARG A 325 6.54 28.12 0.15
CA ARG A 325 6.05 28.12 -1.24
C ARG A 325 5.49 29.48 -1.59
N ALA A 326 5.53 29.84 -2.87
CA ALA A 326 4.88 31.07 -3.32
C ALA A 326 3.35 30.93 -3.24
N PRO A 327 2.63 32.03 -2.95
CA PRO A 327 1.16 32.03 -2.88
C PRO A 327 0.46 31.39 -4.08
N TRP A 328 0.90 31.75 -5.29
CA TRP A 328 0.28 31.28 -6.53
C TRP A 328 0.57 29.83 -6.89
N MET A 329 1.38 29.15 -6.05
CA MET A 329 1.78 27.76 -6.20
C MET A 329 1.31 26.88 -5.04
N SER A 330 0.51 27.42 -4.13
CA SER A 330 0.07 26.72 -2.92
C SER A 330 -1.30 27.21 -2.45
N CYS A 331 -1.82 26.55 -1.43
CA CYS A 331 -2.92 27.05 -0.61
C CYS A 331 -2.43 27.30 0.82
N ILE A 332 -3.19 28.05 1.60
CA ILE A 332 -2.97 28.15 3.05
C ILE A 332 -3.68 27.00 3.77
N ALA A 333 -2.93 26.34 4.64
CA ALA A 333 -3.45 25.44 5.65
C ALA A 333 -3.27 26.09 7.03
N VAL A 334 -4.35 26.08 7.82
CA VAL A 334 -4.37 26.56 9.20
C VAL A 334 -4.38 25.35 10.11
N ASP A 335 -3.35 25.23 10.96
CA ASP A 335 -3.29 24.15 11.94
C ASP A 335 -4.29 24.37 13.09
N ARG A 336 -4.40 23.37 13.99
CA ARG A 336 -5.27 23.43 15.18
C ARG A 336 -4.95 24.59 16.15
N ASN A 337 -3.74 25.13 16.11
CA ASN A 337 -3.34 26.25 16.96
C ASN A 337 -3.61 27.61 16.28
N GLY A 338 -4.21 27.61 15.09
CA GLY A 338 -4.50 28.80 14.31
C GLY A 338 -3.32 29.31 13.48
N ALA A 339 -2.21 28.57 13.39
CA ALA A 339 -1.03 29.00 12.66
C ALA A 339 -1.14 28.67 11.16
N ASN A 340 -0.84 29.68 10.34
CA ASN A 340 -0.85 29.55 8.88
C ASN A 340 0.46 28.94 8.37
N HIS A 341 0.37 28.02 7.41
CA HIS A 341 1.50 27.55 6.63
C HIS A 341 1.08 27.26 5.18
N THR A 342 2.06 27.23 4.28
CA THR A 342 1.79 26.90 2.87
C THR A 342 1.78 25.39 2.65
N ALA A 343 0.79 24.89 1.93
CA ALA A 343 0.64 23.48 1.59
C ALA A 343 0.17 23.31 0.15
N HIS A 344 0.33 22.11 -0.41
CA HIS A 344 -0.40 21.73 -1.62
C HIS A 344 -1.75 21.13 -1.22
N VAL A 345 -2.80 21.41 -2.00
CA VAL A 345 -4.15 20.88 -1.77
C VAL A 345 -4.17 19.36 -1.57
N LYS A 346 -3.43 18.58 -2.35
CA LYS A 346 -3.37 17.11 -2.20
C LYS A 346 -2.89 16.65 -0.82
N ASP A 347 -2.10 17.46 -0.12
CA ASP A 347 -1.53 17.10 1.17
C ASP A 347 -2.55 17.34 2.30
N VAL A 348 -3.43 18.35 2.15
CA VAL A 348 -4.33 18.82 3.20
C VAL A 348 -5.82 18.57 2.95
N ARG A 349 -6.26 18.35 1.71
CA ARG A 349 -7.69 18.18 1.33
C ARG A 349 -8.45 17.09 2.10
N VAL A 350 -7.71 16.14 2.68
CA VAL A 350 -8.26 15.02 3.43
C VAL A 350 -8.30 15.32 4.93
N THR A 351 -7.24 15.94 5.47
CA THR A 351 -7.07 16.21 6.92
C THR A 351 -7.68 17.53 7.37
N HIS A 352 -7.98 18.42 6.42
CA HIS A 352 -8.51 19.75 6.64
C HIS A 352 -9.90 19.89 6.00
N GLU A 353 -10.63 20.92 6.41
CA GLU A 353 -11.88 21.38 5.80
C GLU A 353 -11.61 22.64 4.98
N LEU A 354 -12.23 22.70 3.80
CA LEU A 354 -12.12 23.86 2.92
C LEU A 354 -13.09 24.95 3.40
N VAL A 355 -12.56 26.12 3.68
CA VAL A 355 -13.33 27.32 4.04
C VAL A 355 -13.48 28.19 2.80
N TYR A 356 -14.68 28.73 2.61
CA TYR A 356 -15.05 29.61 1.51
C TYR A 356 -15.17 31.05 2.00
N HIS A 357 -14.81 32.00 1.13
CA HIS A 357 -15.00 33.44 1.31
C HIS A 357 -15.60 34.00 0.03
N ASP A 358 -16.74 34.69 0.12
CA ASP A 358 -17.51 35.16 -1.04
C ASP A 358 -17.76 34.08 -2.10
N GLU A 359 -18.20 32.89 -1.65
CA GLU A 359 -18.46 31.69 -2.48
C GLU A 359 -17.22 31.09 -3.19
N LEU A 360 -16.03 31.68 -2.99
CA LEU A 360 -14.78 31.18 -3.54
C LEU A 360 -13.98 30.38 -2.49
N PRO A 361 -13.30 29.29 -2.88
CA PRO A 361 -12.35 28.60 -2.02
C PRO A 361 -11.29 29.56 -1.46
N TRP A 362 -11.11 29.58 -0.14
CA TRP A 362 -10.24 30.56 0.52
C TRP A 362 -9.02 29.96 1.21
N LYS A 363 -9.23 28.97 2.09
CA LYS A 363 -8.15 28.30 2.84
C LYS A 363 -8.60 26.95 3.37
N TYR A 364 -7.65 26.09 3.73
CA TYR A 364 -7.90 24.88 4.49
C TYR A 364 -7.71 25.13 5.98
N VAL A 365 -8.63 24.62 6.81
CA VAL A 365 -8.51 24.63 8.28
C VAL A 365 -8.49 23.19 8.76
N GLU A 366 -7.51 22.84 9.59
CA GLU A 366 -7.37 21.47 10.08
C GLU A 366 -8.63 21.04 10.82
N ARG A 367 -9.15 19.84 10.53
CA ARG A 367 -10.34 19.32 11.20
C ARG A 367 -10.09 19.22 12.70
N GLU A 368 -10.96 19.83 13.49
CA GLU A 368 -10.95 19.65 14.95
C GLU A 368 -11.16 18.18 15.26
N ALA A 369 -10.29 17.61 16.12
CA ALA A 369 -10.61 16.33 16.71
C ALA A 369 -11.76 16.57 17.71
N PRO A 370 -12.87 15.84 17.62
CA PRO A 370 -13.88 15.91 18.65
C PRO A 370 -13.25 15.59 20.02
N PRO A 371 -13.73 16.20 21.11
CA PRO A 371 -13.21 15.92 22.43
C PRO A 371 -13.37 14.43 22.76
N LEU A 372 -12.34 13.84 23.38
CA LEU A 372 -12.37 12.43 23.75
C LEU A 372 -13.60 12.14 24.65
N PRO A 373 -14.30 11.03 24.43
CA PRO A 373 -15.41 10.61 25.30
C PRO A 373 -15.00 10.46 26.77
N ASP A 374 -15.94 10.73 27.68
CA ASP A 374 -15.71 10.65 29.14
C ASP A 374 -15.14 9.31 29.60
N PHE A 375 -15.54 8.20 28.97
CA PHE A 375 -15.02 6.88 29.32
C PHE A 375 -13.53 6.71 29.01
N ILE A 376 -13.03 7.35 27.94
CA ILE A 376 -11.60 7.37 27.59
C ILE A 376 -10.83 8.23 28.58
N LEU A 377 -11.35 9.42 28.90
CA LEU A 377 -10.74 10.31 29.88
C LEU A 377 -10.64 9.64 31.25
N SER A 378 -11.71 8.98 31.69
CA SER A 378 -11.75 8.24 32.95
C SER A 378 -10.74 7.08 32.98
N ARG A 379 -10.66 6.28 31.90
CA ARG A 379 -9.65 5.22 31.75
C ARG A 379 -8.23 5.77 31.87
N ASN A 380 -7.95 6.86 31.18
CA ASN A 380 -6.61 7.44 31.13
C ASN A 380 -6.20 7.98 32.50
N GLN A 381 -7.13 8.60 33.25
CA GLN A 381 -6.88 9.02 34.63
C GLN A 381 -6.58 7.82 35.54
N MET A 382 -7.38 6.75 35.46
CA MET A 382 -7.11 5.54 36.25
C MET A 382 -5.74 4.92 35.95
N PHE A 383 -5.34 4.90 34.66
CA PHE A 383 -4.01 4.45 34.28
C PHE A 383 -2.92 5.35 34.87
N GLU A 384 -3.08 6.67 34.81
CA GLU A 384 -2.13 7.63 35.36
C GLU A 384 -1.95 7.45 36.88
N ASP A 385 -3.03 7.25 37.62
CA ASP A 385 -2.99 6.99 39.06
C ASP A 385 -2.18 5.70 39.37
N MET A 386 -2.42 4.63 38.60
CA MET A 386 -1.67 3.38 38.71
C MET A 386 -0.19 3.53 38.29
N TRP A 387 0.08 4.34 37.26
CA TRP A 387 1.42 4.63 36.77
C TRP A 387 2.26 5.36 37.81
N GLN A 388 1.69 6.36 38.48
CA GLN A 388 2.35 7.08 39.57
C GLN A 388 2.64 6.15 40.75
N GLN A 389 1.70 5.26 41.10
CA GLN A 389 1.95 4.24 42.14
C GLN A 389 3.10 3.31 41.73
N HIS A 390 3.06 2.76 40.52
CA HIS A 390 4.10 1.88 40.00
C HIS A 390 5.49 2.55 40.01
N THR A 391 5.57 3.81 39.62
CA THR A 391 6.82 4.59 39.61
C THR A 391 7.41 4.76 41.02
N ARG A 392 6.55 4.99 42.02
CA ARG A 392 6.96 5.04 43.43
C ARG A 392 7.48 3.68 43.91
N ASP A 393 6.75 2.61 43.61
CA ASP A 393 7.13 1.25 44.02
C ASP A 393 8.44 0.80 43.36
N ALA A 394 8.62 1.09 42.08
CA ALA A 394 9.85 0.78 41.34
C ALA A 394 11.08 1.47 41.96
N THR A 395 10.93 2.72 42.41
CA THR A 395 12.00 3.48 43.05
C THR A 395 12.40 2.90 44.42
N SER A 396 11.47 2.21 45.10
CA SER A 396 11.69 1.59 46.40
C SER A 396 12.36 0.20 46.37
N ARG A 397 12.50 -0.41 45.18
CA ARG A 397 13.07 -1.77 45.04
C ARG A 397 14.57 -1.78 45.35
N SER A 398 15.02 -2.84 46.03
CA SER A 398 16.44 -3.06 46.31
C SER A 398 17.24 -3.26 45.02
N ARG A 399 18.38 -2.59 44.90
CA ARG A 399 19.29 -2.68 43.74
C ARG A 399 20.51 -3.52 44.11
N SER A 400 20.82 -4.50 43.27
CA SER A 400 22.03 -5.32 43.36
C SER A 400 22.77 -5.31 42.03
N GLU A 401 24.09 -5.52 42.08
CA GLU A 401 24.87 -5.76 40.86
C GLU A 401 24.41 -7.05 40.18
N ILE A 402 24.33 -7.01 38.85
CA ILE A 402 23.98 -8.15 38.01
C ILE A 402 24.98 -8.29 36.86
N LYS A 403 25.26 -9.51 36.43
CA LYS A 403 26.06 -9.81 35.25
C LYS A 403 25.14 -10.02 34.04
N VAL A 404 25.38 -9.24 32.99
CA VAL A 404 24.58 -9.30 31.76
C VAL A 404 25.47 -9.77 30.62
N ILE A 405 25.08 -10.87 29.98
CA ILE A 405 25.74 -11.36 28.77
C ILE A 405 25.01 -10.76 27.57
N LEU A 406 25.67 -9.90 26.80
CA LEU A 406 25.11 -9.32 25.58
C LEU A 406 25.51 -10.17 24.37
N ASP A 407 24.54 -10.56 23.57
CA ASP A 407 24.78 -11.04 22.20
C ASP A 407 24.98 -9.83 21.28
N ASN A 408 26.16 -9.75 20.67
CA ASN A 408 26.55 -8.63 19.81
C ASN A 408 25.95 -8.74 18.39
N GLY A 409 25.15 -9.78 18.09
CA GLY A 409 24.46 -9.96 16.81
C GLY A 409 25.33 -10.52 15.67
N ASN A 410 26.60 -10.80 15.94
CA ASN A 410 27.58 -11.39 15.02
C ASN A 410 28.09 -12.76 15.48
N GLY A 411 27.39 -13.39 16.43
CA GLY A 411 27.80 -14.65 17.06
C GLY A 411 28.86 -14.51 18.15
N SER A 412 29.21 -13.28 18.55
CA SER A 412 30.07 -13.00 19.72
C SER A 412 29.25 -12.52 20.91
N TYR A 413 29.75 -12.83 22.12
CA TYR A 413 29.12 -12.43 23.37
C TYR A 413 30.07 -11.53 24.18
N SER A 414 29.52 -10.51 24.84
CA SER A 414 30.25 -9.67 25.79
C SER A 414 29.61 -9.72 27.18
N VAL A 415 30.40 -9.58 28.24
CA VAL A 415 29.90 -9.53 29.61
C VAL A 415 29.99 -8.10 30.10
N VAL A 416 28.85 -7.55 30.53
CA VAL A 416 28.71 -6.18 31.01
C VAL A 416 28.08 -6.21 32.41
N ASN A 417 28.56 -5.34 33.30
CA ASN A 417 27.95 -5.18 34.62
C ASN A 417 26.71 -4.28 34.50
N GLY A 418 25.62 -4.72 35.11
CA GLY A 418 24.38 -3.96 35.24
C GLY A 418 23.96 -3.85 36.71
N VAL A 419 22.88 -3.11 36.94
CA VAL A 419 22.24 -2.98 38.26
C VAL A 419 20.78 -3.38 38.14
N SER A 420 20.34 -4.32 38.98
CA SER A 420 18.95 -4.81 38.98
C SER A 420 17.97 -3.64 39.21
N TRP A 421 16.84 -3.65 38.52
CA TRP A 421 15.80 -2.60 38.57
C TRP A 421 16.27 -1.22 38.11
N GLN A 422 17.45 -1.11 37.48
CA GLN A 422 17.99 0.15 36.96
C GLN A 422 18.52 0.00 35.52
N SER A 423 19.39 -0.98 35.26
CA SER A 423 19.88 -1.26 33.91
C SER A 423 18.75 -1.84 33.06
N THR A 424 18.61 -1.34 31.84
CA THR A 424 17.65 -1.80 30.82
C THR A 424 18.40 -2.29 29.59
N PRO A 425 17.80 -3.14 28.72
CA PRO A 425 18.41 -3.46 27.43
C PRO A 425 18.80 -2.20 26.65
N ALA A 426 17.93 -1.17 26.62
CA ALA A 426 18.24 0.12 25.99
C ALA A 426 19.51 0.76 26.55
N SER A 427 19.67 0.77 27.88
CA SER A 427 20.84 1.36 28.54
C SER A 427 22.15 0.64 28.23
N LEU A 428 22.10 -0.62 27.79
CA LEU A 428 23.29 -1.43 27.49
C LEU A 428 23.65 -1.41 25.99
N MET A 429 22.82 -0.81 25.14
CA MET A 429 23.03 -0.74 23.69
C MET A 429 24.24 0.10 23.27
N PHE A 430 24.84 0.90 24.16
CA PHE A 430 26.10 1.61 23.85
C PHE A 430 27.26 0.65 23.58
N ASN A 431 27.18 -0.60 24.06
CA ASN A 431 28.15 -1.65 23.80
C ASN A 431 28.01 -2.29 22.41
N LEU A 432 26.97 -1.94 21.66
CA LEU A 432 26.69 -2.46 20.32
C LEU A 432 27.24 -1.52 19.23
N PRO A 433 27.58 -2.05 18.04
CA PRO A 433 27.90 -1.24 16.86
C PRO A 433 26.78 -0.26 16.49
N ASP A 434 27.14 0.96 16.09
CA ASP A 434 26.18 2.05 15.83
C ASP A 434 25.15 1.71 14.73
N GLU A 435 25.57 1.02 13.67
CA GLU A 435 24.68 0.59 12.57
C GLU A 435 23.60 -0.40 13.02
N PHE A 436 23.91 -1.24 14.00
CA PHE A 436 22.98 -2.22 14.56
C PHE A 436 22.02 -1.57 15.55
N ARG A 437 22.53 -0.65 16.39
CA ARG A 437 21.76 0.07 17.42
C ARG A 437 20.47 0.70 16.88
N ASN A 438 20.54 1.32 15.70
CA ASN A 438 19.41 2.03 15.09
C ASN A 438 18.31 1.12 14.55
N LYS A 439 18.57 -0.20 14.45
CA LYS A 439 17.62 -1.20 13.93
C LYS A 439 16.98 -2.07 15.01
N VAL A 440 17.45 -1.94 16.26
CA VAL A 440 16.94 -2.73 17.38
C VAL A 440 15.51 -2.31 17.72
N ILE A 441 14.63 -3.29 17.84
CA ILE A 441 13.21 -3.12 18.15
C ILE A 441 12.91 -3.56 19.58
N ALA A 442 13.45 -4.70 20.00
CA ALA A 442 13.20 -5.31 21.30
C ALA A 442 14.39 -6.17 21.73
N ALA A 443 14.31 -6.75 22.91
CA ALA A 443 15.30 -7.70 23.42
C ALA A 443 14.65 -9.05 23.73
N LYS A 444 15.40 -10.13 23.64
CA LYS A 444 15.05 -11.48 24.09
C LYS A 444 15.95 -11.83 25.25
N ILE A 445 15.35 -12.17 26.39
CA ILE A 445 16.06 -12.47 27.63
C ILE A 445 16.15 -13.98 27.82
N ASN A 446 17.36 -14.46 28.07
CA ASN A 446 17.69 -15.89 28.26
C ASN A 446 17.17 -16.78 27.13
N SER A 447 17.14 -16.26 25.89
CA SER A 447 16.62 -16.96 24.70
C SER A 447 15.15 -17.40 24.77
N GLU A 448 14.38 -16.95 25.76
CA GLU A 448 13.00 -17.39 25.99
C GLU A 448 11.99 -16.24 25.79
N LYS A 449 12.14 -15.14 26.53
CA LYS A 449 11.08 -14.11 26.64
C LYS A 449 11.47 -12.82 25.93
N CYS A 450 10.58 -12.31 25.07
CA CYS A 450 10.73 -11.00 24.46
C CYS A 450 10.36 -9.89 25.45
N TRP A 451 11.20 -8.86 25.56
CA TRP A 451 11.11 -7.74 26.50
C TRP A 451 11.24 -6.40 25.77
N ASP A 452 10.54 -5.39 26.31
CA ASP A 452 10.69 -4.00 25.90
C ASP A 452 12.10 -3.52 26.23
N LEU A 453 12.68 -2.67 25.36
CA LEU A 453 14.04 -2.16 25.60
C LEU A 453 14.15 -1.29 26.85
N THR A 454 13.05 -0.67 27.28
CA THR A 454 13.00 0.20 28.46
C THR A 454 12.70 -0.57 29.75
N ARG A 455 12.39 -1.88 29.68
CA ARG A 455 12.09 -2.69 30.86
C ARG A 455 13.38 -2.92 31.68
N PRO A 456 13.39 -2.66 32.99
CA PRO A 456 14.55 -2.95 33.84
C PRO A 456 14.88 -4.45 33.93
N LEU A 457 16.16 -4.77 33.95
CA LEU A 457 16.68 -6.11 34.20
C LEU A 457 16.59 -6.44 35.69
N GLU A 458 16.14 -7.64 36.02
CA GLU A 458 15.82 -8.02 37.40
C GLU A 458 16.93 -8.86 38.07
N LYS A 459 17.71 -9.57 37.26
CA LYS A 459 18.76 -10.52 37.69
C LYS A 459 19.75 -10.77 36.56
N ASP A 460 20.79 -11.55 36.84
CA ASP A 460 21.73 -12.06 35.83
C ASP A 460 20.99 -12.69 34.64
N CYS A 461 21.36 -12.30 33.43
CA CYS A 461 20.68 -12.73 32.22
C CYS A 461 21.54 -12.58 30.97
N THR A 462 21.10 -13.25 29.91
CA THR A 462 21.57 -13.04 28.54
C THR A 462 20.58 -12.17 27.79
N VAL A 463 21.06 -11.13 27.10
CA VAL A 463 20.27 -10.22 26.28
C VAL A 463 20.65 -10.42 24.81
N THR A 464 19.67 -10.83 24.00
CA THR A 464 19.78 -10.89 22.54
C THR A 464 18.88 -9.82 21.92
N TYR A 465 19.41 -8.98 21.05
CA TYR A 465 18.63 -7.89 20.44
C TYR A 465 17.91 -8.35 19.17
N LEU A 466 16.65 -7.95 19.04
CA LEU A 466 15.78 -8.28 17.91
C LEU A 466 15.65 -7.10 16.97
N THR A 467 15.73 -7.35 15.67
CA THR A 467 15.48 -6.37 14.60
C THR A 467 14.26 -6.80 13.78
N PHE A 468 13.81 -5.95 12.85
CA PHE A 468 12.71 -6.27 11.93
C PHE A 468 13.01 -7.47 10.99
N GLU A 469 14.26 -7.92 10.91
CA GLU A 469 14.63 -9.07 10.09
C GLU A 469 14.24 -10.40 10.76
N SER A 470 14.01 -10.40 12.08
CA SER A 470 13.51 -11.57 12.82
C SER A 470 11.98 -11.67 12.80
N PRO A 471 11.39 -12.87 12.72
CA PRO A 471 9.94 -13.06 12.82
C PRO A 471 9.32 -12.42 14.06
N GLU A 472 9.96 -12.58 15.24
CA GLU A 472 9.51 -11.95 16.47
C GLU A 472 9.57 -10.42 16.40
N GLY A 473 10.63 -9.85 15.82
CA GLY A 473 10.76 -8.41 15.64
C GLY A 473 9.71 -7.82 14.69
N GLN A 474 9.30 -8.56 13.66
CA GLN A 474 8.20 -8.15 12.78
C GLN A 474 6.86 -8.11 13.52
N GLU A 475 6.55 -9.14 14.30
CA GLU A 475 5.33 -9.19 15.09
C GLU A 475 5.25 -8.04 16.10
N ILE A 476 6.35 -7.75 16.81
CA ILE A 476 6.45 -6.63 17.76
C ILE A 476 6.25 -5.28 17.08
N PHE A 477 6.84 -5.10 15.89
CA PHE A 477 6.66 -3.90 15.09
C PHE A 477 5.21 -3.69 14.71
N TRP A 478 4.56 -4.73 14.18
CA TRP A 478 3.17 -4.66 13.75
C TRP A 478 2.18 -4.51 14.90
N ARG A 479 2.45 -5.13 16.05
CA ARG A 479 1.69 -4.94 17.29
C ARG A 479 1.71 -3.49 17.74
N SER A 480 2.88 -2.85 17.66
CA SER A 480 3.01 -1.43 18.01
C SER A 480 2.29 -0.52 17.04
N CYS A 481 2.32 -0.85 15.75
CA CYS A 481 1.51 -0.17 14.74
C CYS A 481 0.01 -0.36 15.01
N ALA A 482 -0.41 -1.55 15.46
CA ALA A 482 -1.81 -1.86 15.80
C ALA A 482 -2.31 -0.97 16.95
N SER A 483 -1.53 -0.81 18.02
CA SER A 483 -1.88 0.12 19.10
C SER A 483 -1.96 1.58 18.62
N CYS A 484 -1.03 2.03 17.77
CA CYS A 484 -1.11 3.38 17.20
C CYS A 484 -2.38 3.56 16.33
N LEU A 485 -2.77 2.54 15.57
CA LEU A 485 -4.00 2.56 14.77
C LEU A 485 -5.25 2.57 15.66
N ALA A 486 -5.24 1.79 16.75
CA ALA A 486 -6.35 1.74 17.69
C ALA A 486 -6.57 3.09 18.37
N GLU A 487 -5.48 3.77 18.78
CA GLU A 487 -5.53 5.15 19.30
C GLU A 487 -6.24 6.09 18.32
N LEU A 488 -5.81 6.05 17.05
CA LEU A 488 -6.39 6.90 16.02
C LEU A 488 -7.86 6.56 15.76
N CYS A 489 -8.24 5.29 15.83
CA CYS A 489 -9.63 4.87 15.68
C CYS A 489 -10.51 5.35 16.85
N GLU A 490 -10.00 5.34 18.08
CA GLU A 490 -10.70 5.93 19.23
C GLU A 490 -10.91 7.44 19.04
N GLN A 491 -9.88 8.17 18.57
CA GLN A 491 -9.93 9.61 18.35
C GLN A 491 -10.88 10.01 17.21
N GLU A 492 -10.86 9.29 16.08
CA GLU A 492 -11.60 9.68 14.87
C GLU A 492 -13.05 9.18 14.86
N TYR A 493 -13.34 8.05 15.53
CA TYR A 493 -14.65 7.39 15.48
C TYR A 493 -15.35 7.24 16.82
N HIS A 494 -14.70 7.59 17.94
CA HIS A 494 -15.25 7.39 19.29
C HIS A 494 -15.73 5.95 19.50
N CYS A 495 -14.99 5.00 18.96
CA CYS A 495 -15.37 3.60 18.91
C CYS A 495 -14.99 2.87 20.21
N ILE A 496 -15.58 1.69 20.41
CA ILE A 496 -15.13 0.70 21.38
C ILE A 496 -14.28 -0.33 20.64
N LEU A 497 -13.01 -0.43 21.00
CA LEU A 497 -12.07 -1.40 20.41
C LEU A 497 -12.41 -2.82 20.86
N ALA A 498 -12.58 -3.74 19.91
CA ALA A 498 -12.80 -5.15 20.17
C ALA A 498 -11.49 -5.93 20.17
N ASP A 499 -10.77 -5.92 19.04
CA ASP A 499 -9.49 -6.59 18.88
C ASP A 499 -8.54 -5.77 17.99
N CYS A 500 -7.26 -5.76 18.33
CA CYS A 500 -6.22 -5.03 17.60
C CYS A 500 -4.95 -5.87 17.59
N THR A 501 -4.72 -6.58 16.49
CA THR A 501 -3.71 -7.63 16.42
C THR A 501 -2.79 -7.47 15.20
N PRO A 502 -1.52 -7.88 15.32
CA PRO A 502 -0.63 -7.96 14.18
C PRO A 502 -1.11 -9.03 13.20
N THR A 503 -0.94 -8.77 11.90
CA THR A 503 -1.09 -9.73 10.81
C THR A 503 0.23 -9.83 10.06
N THR A 504 0.41 -10.81 9.18
CA THR A 504 1.63 -10.91 8.37
C THR A 504 1.32 -10.62 6.90
N PRO A 505 1.80 -9.51 6.30
CA PRO A 505 2.58 -8.40 6.88
C PRO A 505 1.73 -7.17 7.19
N GLY A 506 1.41 -6.89 8.46
CA GLY A 506 0.58 -5.75 8.81
C GLY A 506 -0.17 -5.86 10.12
N LEU A 507 -1.38 -5.33 10.17
CA LEU A 507 -2.21 -5.29 11.37
C LEU A 507 -3.70 -5.20 11.00
N LEU A 508 -4.54 -5.59 11.94
CA LEU A 508 -5.97 -5.33 11.90
C LEU A 508 -6.45 -4.61 13.17
N CYS A 509 -7.52 -3.85 13.03
CA CYS A 509 -8.25 -3.20 14.12
C CYS A 509 -9.75 -3.45 13.92
N ASP A 510 -10.35 -4.19 14.84
CA ASP A 510 -11.78 -4.44 14.94
C ASP A 510 -12.39 -3.50 15.97
N MET A 511 -13.41 -2.77 15.55
CA MET A 511 -14.03 -1.75 16.39
C MET A 511 -15.55 -1.72 16.23
N SER A 512 -16.22 -1.39 17.33
CA SER A 512 -17.64 -1.11 17.38
C SER A 512 -17.84 0.39 17.39
N ILE A 513 -18.43 0.94 16.33
CA ILE A 513 -18.68 2.38 16.23
C ILE A 513 -19.93 2.73 17.03
N LEU A 514 -19.83 3.75 17.89
CA LEU A 514 -20.93 4.19 18.77
C LEU A 514 -21.93 5.16 18.12
N GLY A 515 -21.60 5.70 16.93
CA GLY A 515 -22.44 6.63 16.18
C GLY A 515 -22.75 6.16 14.74
N ASN A 516 -23.39 7.03 13.94
CA ASN A 516 -23.84 6.71 12.58
C ASN A 516 -22.75 6.85 11.48
N ARG A 517 -21.50 7.15 11.83
CA ARG A 517 -20.40 7.33 10.85
C ARG A 517 -19.65 6.02 10.65
N ALA A 518 -19.90 5.30 9.56
CA ALA A 518 -19.07 4.16 9.15
C ALA A 518 -17.72 4.63 8.56
N VAL A 519 -16.68 3.80 8.64
CA VAL A 519 -15.44 4.04 7.90
C VAL A 519 -15.71 3.94 6.39
N THR A 520 -15.38 5.01 5.68
CA THR A 520 -15.55 5.14 4.23
C THR A 520 -14.22 4.92 3.50
N GLU A 521 -14.27 4.78 2.17
CA GLU A 521 -13.04 4.64 1.38
C GLU A 521 -12.13 5.89 1.48
N SER A 522 -12.72 7.08 1.60
CA SER A 522 -11.96 8.34 1.81
C SER A 522 -11.26 8.39 3.16
N ASP A 523 -11.80 7.73 4.18
CA ASP A 523 -11.16 7.67 5.49
C ASP A 523 -9.85 6.86 5.46
N ARG A 524 -9.64 5.97 4.48
CA ARG A 524 -8.39 5.19 4.39
C ARG A 524 -7.18 6.08 4.14
N GLU A 525 -7.32 7.08 3.29
CA GLU A 525 -6.26 8.05 3.02
C GLU A 525 -6.04 8.94 4.25
N LEU A 526 -7.13 9.35 4.91
CA LEU A 526 -7.09 10.13 6.15
C LEU A 526 -6.29 9.40 7.23
N LEU A 527 -6.69 8.18 7.55
CA LEU A 527 -6.07 7.35 8.58
C LEU A 527 -4.60 7.06 8.25
N SER A 528 -4.27 6.77 6.98
CA SER A 528 -2.87 6.57 6.56
C SER A 528 -2.01 7.82 6.81
N LYS A 529 -2.51 9.01 6.47
CA LYS A 529 -1.82 10.29 6.68
C LYS A 529 -1.67 10.61 8.17
N ARG A 530 -2.74 10.48 8.95
CA ARG A 530 -2.76 10.68 10.41
C ARG A 530 -1.79 9.74 11.12
N MET A 531 -1.72 8.47 10.72
CA MET A 531 -0.74 7.53 11.27
C MET A 531 0.71 7.94 11.02
N LEU A 532 1.01 8.55 9.88
CA LEU A 532 2.35 9.09 9.61
C LEU A 532 2.63 10.35 10.45
N GLN A 533 1.63 11.16 10.78
CA GLN A 533 1.78 12.27 11.72
C GLN A 533 2.09 11.75 13.14
N VAL A 534 1.35 10.74 13.61
CA VAL A 534 1.62 10.02 14.87
C VAL A 534 3.06 9.49 14.95
N ALA A 535 3.60 9.01 13.83
CA ALA A 535 4.97 8.54 13.75
C ALA A 535 6.00 9.67 13.91
N GLN A 536 5.68 10.91 13.52
CA GLN A 536 6.60 12.05 13.60
C GLN A 536 6.77 12.57 15.04
N GLU A 537 5.81 12.34 15.92
CA GLU A 537 5.83 12.81 17.32
C GLU A 537 6.83 12.05 18.21
N LYS A 538 7.38 10.91 17.76
CA LYS A 538 8.36 10.08 18.49
C LYS A 538 7.89 9.71 19.91
N ARG A 539 6.67 9.18 20.02
CA ARG A 539 6.03 8.78 21.29
C ARG A 539 6.50 7.40 21.74
N GLY A 540 6.65 7.19 23.05
CA GLY A 540 6.98 5.89 23.66
C GLY A 540 5.76 5.03 23.99
N PHE A 541 6.01 3.89 24.63
CA PHE A 541 4.97 2.97 25.12
C PHE A 541 5.19 2.69 26.61
N ASP A 542 4.22 3.01 27.44
CA ASP A 542 4.31 2.83 28.89
C ASP A 542 3.63 1.52 29.30
N ARG A 543 4.34 0.66 30.05
CA ARG A 543 3.89 -0.69 30.41
C ARG A 543 3.57 -0.80 31.89
N LEU A 544 2.40 -1.35 32.23
CA LEU A 544 2.05 -1.78 33.58
C LEU A 544 1.66 -3.26 33.63
N GLU A 545 1.87 -3.89 34.78
CA GLU A 545 1.21 -5.16 35.13
C GLU A 545 0.07 -4.84 36.11
N VAL A 546 -1.15 -5.26 35.74
CA VAL A 546 -2.38 -4.86 36.42
C VAL A 546 -3.17 -6.11 36.81
N SER A 547 -3.78 -6.07 38.00
CA SER A 547 -4.61 -7.17 38.51
C SER A 547 -5.94 -7.26 37.80
N LYS A 548 -6.54 -8.46 37.76
CA LYS A 548 -7.87 -8.69 37.20
C LYS A 548 -8.92 -7.68 37.69
N GLU A 549 -8.95 -7.37 38.98
CA GLU A 549 -9.89 -6.40 39.56
C GLU A 549 -9.70 -4.98 38.98
N ASN A 550 -8.45 -4.51 38.89
CA ASN A 550 -8.18 -3.20 38.33
C ASN A 550 -8.40 -3.16 36.81
N LEU A 551 -8.15 -4.28 36.10
CA LEU A 551 -8.48 -4.42 34.68
C LEU A 551 -10.00 -4.33 34.45
N GLN A 552 -10.81 -4.99 35.28
CA GLN A 552 -12.27 -4.90 35.20
C GLN A 552 -12.77 -3.48 35.42
N LYS A 553 -12.14 -2.71 36.32
CA LYS A 553 -12.44 -1.27 36.50
C LYS A 553 -12.02 -0.45 35.28
N LEU A 554 -10.80 -0.64 34.80
CA LEU A 554 -10.19 0.10 33.69
C LEU A 554 -10.98 -0.09 32.38
N PHE A 555 -11.49 -1.29 32.14
CA PHE A 555 -12.22 -1.68 30.93
C PHE A 555 -13.72 -1.88 31.16
N ALA A 556 -14.30 -1.34 32.24
CA ALA A 556 -15.72 -1.52 32.57
C ALA A 556 -16.68 -1.08 31.43
N TYR A 557 -16.26 -0.10 30.62
CA TYR A 557 -17.01 0.40 29.47
C TYR A 557 -16.93 -0.51 28.22
N ASN A 558 -16.01 -1.48 28.18
CA ASN A 558 -15.68 -2.26 26.99
C ASN A 558 -16.02 -3.75 27.17
N ARG A 559 -17.20 -4.17 26.66
CA ARG A 559 -17.67 -5.57 26.73
C ARG A 559 -16.69 -6.58 26.14
N TYR A 560 -15.95 -6.20 25.09
CA TYR A 560 -15.06 -7.09 24.37
C TYR A 560 -13.81 -7.39 25.20
N LYS A 561 -13.21 -6.36 25.80
CA LYS A 561 -12.05 -6.53 26.68
C LYS A 561 -12.43 -7.25 27.97
N LEU A 562 -13.62 -6.99 28.52
CA LEU A 562 -14.14 -7.74 29.67
C LEU A 562 -14.30 -9.23 29.39
N HIS A 563 -14.69 -9.62 28.17
CA HIS A 563 -14.77 -11.03 27.78
C HIS A 563 -13.41 -11.74 27.92
N GLU A 564 -12.31 -11.10 27.51
CA GLU A 564 -10.97 -11.65 27.66
C GLU A 564 -10.48 -11.63 29.13
N ILE A 565 -10.70 -10.52 29.84
CA ILE A 565 -10.30 -10.37 31.26
C ILE A 565 -10.97 -11.44 32.15
N ASN A 566 -12.22 -11.79 31.86
CA ASN A 566 -12.96 -12.78 32.64
C ASN A 566 -12.42 -14.21 32.51
N LYS A 567 -11.59 -14.51 31.48
CA LYS A 567 -10.91 -15.79 31.33
C LYS A 567 -9.67 -15.93 32.21
N LEU A 568 -9.14 -14.81 32.72
CA LEU A 568 -7.98 -14.80 33.61
C LEU A 568 -8.35 -15.38 34.99
N GLY A 569 -7.41 -16.08 35.62
CA GLY A 569 -7.53 -16.52 37.01
C GLY A 569 -7.64 -15.33 37.98
N ASP A 570 -8.23 -15.52 39.16
CA ASP A 570 -8.48 -14.41 40.10
C ASP A 570 -7.21 -13.76 40.65
N SER A 571 -6.11 -14.51 40.73
CA SER A 571 -4.78 -14.01 41.13
C SER A 571 -3.86 -13.69 39.94
N GLU A 572 -4.38 -13.77 38.71
CA GLU A 572 -3.59 -13.55 37.49
C GLU A 572 -3.46 -12.05 37.19
N MET A 573 -2.27 -11.64 36.76
CA MET A 573 -1.95 -10.28 36.34
C MET A 573 -1.81 -10.26 34.82
N ALA A 574 -2.27 -9.20 34.17
CA ALA A 574 -2.04 -8.99 32.73
C ALA A 574 -1.36 -7.66 32.48
N SER A 575 -0.64 -7.56 31.36
CA SER A 575 0.02 -6.32 30.96
C SER A 575 -0.91 -5.38 30.21
N VAL A 576 -0.79 -4.09 30.53
CA VAL A 576 -1.48 -2.97 29.89
C VAL A 576 -0.43 -2.02 29.35
N TYR A 577 -0.64 -1.54 28.13
CA TYR A 577 0.22 -0.55 27.50
C TYR A 577 -0.53 0.74 27.23
N ARG A 578 0.13 1.88 27.49
CA ARG A 578 -0.33 3.20 27.08
C ARG A 578 0.50 3.71 25.89
N THR A 579 -0.18 4.23 24.88
CA THR A 579 0.43 4.98 23.77
C THR A 579 -0.44 6.17 23.42
N GLY A 580 0.10 7.38 23.61
CA GLY A 580 -0.68 8.60 23.54
C GLY A 580 -1.92 8.55 24.45
N SER A 581 -3.11 8.68 23.85
CA SER A 581 -4.39 8.59 24.56
C SER A 581 -4.92 7.17 24.75
N LEU A 582 -4.35 6.16 24.08
CA LEU A 582 -4.79 4.78 24.17
C LEU A 582 -4.22 4.11 25.42
N VAL A 583 -5.06 3.33 26.10
CA VAL A 583 -4.66 2.35 27.14
C VAL A 583 -5.33 1.02 26.79
N ASP A 584 -4.55 -0.02 26.49
CA ASP A 584 -5.10 -1.30 26.04
C ASP A 584 -4.33 -2.52 26.60
N LEU A 585 -5.01 -3.67 26.64
CA LEU A 585 -4.44 -4.97 26.93
C LEU A 585 -3.49 -5.40 25.81
N SER A 586 -2.24 -5.70 26.15
CA SER A 586 -1.26 -6.25 25.21
C SER A 586 -0.23 -7.06 25.98
N SER A 587 0.14 -8.23 25.46
CA SER A 587 1.21 -9.05 26.06
C SER A 587 2.62 -8.46 25.83
N GLY A 588 2.73 -7.42 25.00
CA GLY A 588 4.01 -6.83 24.60
C GLY A 588 5.00 -7.81 23.95
N PRO A 589 6.26 -7.39 23.76
CA PRO A 589 6.74 -6.02 23.93
C PRO A 589 6.29 -5.10 22.78
N HIS A 590 6.60 -3.80 22.90
CA HIS A 590 6.38 -2.78 21.88
C HIS A 590 7.72 -2.21 21.36
N ILE A 591 7.68 -1.54 20.19
CA ILE A 591 8.82 -0.80 19.64
C ILE A 591 9.20 0.35 20.59
N PRO A 592 10.45 0.85 20.54
CA PRO A 592 10.92 1.87 21.48
C PRO A 592 10.19 3.21 21.35
N ASN A 593 9.81 3.59 20.12
CA ASN A 593 8.99 4.77 19.85
C ASN A 593 8.35 4.71 18.46
N THR A 594 7.29 5.51 18.27
CA THR A 594 6.51 5.59 17.03
C THR A 594 7.31 6.06 15.81
N ALA A 595 8.46 6.73 15.98
CA ALA A 595 9.26 7.20 14.86
C ALA A 595 9.95 6.08 14.05
N MET A 596 9.96 4.85 14.55
CA MET A 596 10.38 3.70 13.75
C MET A 596 9.36 3.34 12.65
N ILE A 597 8.12 3.81 12.74
CA ILE A 597 7.10 3.58 11.71
C ILE A 597 7.37 4.55 10.55
N LYS A 598 7.97 4.06 9.45
CA LYS A 598 8.32 4.91 8.30
C LYS A 598 7.33 4.84 7.15
N ALA A 599 6.58 3.75 7.06
CA ALA A 599 5.55 3.56 6.05
C ALA A 599 4.37 2.79 6.63
N LEU A 600 3.16 3.30 6.41
CA LEU A 600 1.90 2.63 6.76
C LEU A 600 0.85 2.92 5.70
N LYS A 601 0.04 1.92 5.37
CA LYS A 601 -1.07 2.06 4.42
C LYS A 601 -2.28 1.26 4.87
N ILE A 602 -3.45 1.89 4.91
CA ILE A 602 -4.73 1.20 5.12
C ILE A 602 -5.12 0.47 3.82
N MET A 603 -5.34 -0.84 3.89
CA MET A 603 -5.58 -1.73 2.74
C MET A 603 -7.05 -2.01 2.47
N GLN A 604 -7.87 -2.11 3.51
CA GLN A 604 -9.30 -2.39 3.36
C GLN A 604 -10.06 -1.98 4.62
N SER A 605 -11.33 -1.59 4.44
CA SER A 605 -12.35 -1.61 5.50
C SER A 605 -13.37 -2.71 5.19
N SER A 606 -13.73 -3.52 6.18
CA SER A 606 -14.66 -4.65 6.04
C SER A 606 -15.50 -4.83 7.31
N SER A 607 -16.49 -5.72 7.27
CA SER A 607 -17.26 -6.13 8.45
C SER A 607 -16.72 -7.44 9.02
N ALA A 608 -16.65 -7.55 10.34
CA ALA A 608 -16.38 -8.77 11.08
C ALA A 608 -17.50 -8.99 12.12
N TYR A 609 -17.53 -10.18 12.74
CA TYR A 609 -18.43 -10.46 13.85
C TYR A 609 -17.60 -10.81 15.08
N PHE A 610 -18.04 -10.35 16.26
CA PHE A 610 -17.38 -10.71 17.51
C PHE A 610 -17.34 -12.25 17.66
N LEU A 611 -16.15 -12.78 18.01
CA LEU A 611 -15.85 -14.23 18.08
C LEU A 611 -16.13 -15.03 16.79
N GLY A 612 -16.32 -14.35 15.64
CA GLY A 612 -16.71 -15.00 14.38
C GLY A 612 -18.15 -15.54 14.37
N ASN A 613 -18.98 -15.17 15.36
CA ASN A 613 -20.35 -15.63 15.48
C ASN A 613 -21.32 -14.60 14.89
N GLN A 614 -22.07 -14.99 13.86
CA GLN A 614 -23.03 -14.09 13.18
C GLN A 614 -24.19 -13.62 14.07
N ASN A 615 -24.41 -14.27 15.21
CA ASN A 615 -25.41 -13.86 16.20
C ASN A 615 -24.90 -12.81 17.20
N GLU A 616 -23.62 -12.43 17.13
CA GLU A 616 -22.99 -11.42 17.98
C GLU A 616 -22.86 -10.07 17.26
N ASP A 617 -22.33 -9.06 17.98
CA ASP A 617 -22.12 -7.71 17.48
C ASP A 617 -21.32 -7.70 16.16
N SER A 618 -21.83 -6.94 15.18
CA SER A 618 -21.12 -6.63 13.94
C SER A 618 -20.07 -5.55 14.20
N LEU A 619 -18.83 -5.85 13.86
CA LEU A 619 -17.67 -4.98 14.04
C LEU A 619 -17.20 -4.44 12.69
N GLN A 620 -16.61 -3.26 12.69
CA GLN A 620 -15.88 -2.73 11.54
C GLN A 620 -14.40 -3.06 11.67
N ARG A 621 -13.85 -3.73 10.66
CA ARG A 621 -12.45 -4.17 10.58
C ARG A 621 -11.67 -3.30 9.62
N ILE A 622 -10.62 -2.68 10.11
CA ILE A 622 -9.61 -1.97 9.31
C ILE A 622 -8.38 -2.86 9.18
N THR A 623 -8.00 -3.21 7.96
CA THR A 623 -6.78 -3.98 7.67
C THR A 623 -5.73 -3.07 7.06
N SER A 624 -4.49 -3.14 7.56
CA SER A 624 -3.40 -2.24 7.17
C SER A 624 -2.08 -2.98 7.06
N ILE A 625 -1.15 -2.42 6.30
CA ILE A 625 0.25 -2.88 6.22
C ILE A 625 1.18 -1.77 6.72
N ALA A 626 2.29 -2.16 7.36
CA ALA A 626 3.26 -1.21 7.91
C ALA A 626 4.67 -1.76 7.86
N PHE A 627 5.66 -0.88 7.65
CA PHE A 627 7.07 -1.23 7.58
C PHE A 627 7.96 -0.14 8.21
N PRO A 628 9.14 -0.52 8.74
CA PRO A 628 10.13 0.44 9.24
C PRO A 628 10.91 1.13 8.11
N ASP A 629 10.61 0.82 6.86
CA ASP A 629 11.27 1.38 5.69
C ASP A 629 10.30 1.52 4.49
N LYS A 630 10.46 2.59 3.71
CA LYS A 630 9.58 2.90 2.57
C LYS A 630 9.83 2.00 1.36
N LYS A 631 11.05 1.50 1.17
CA LYS A 631 11.38 0.58 0.09
C LYS A 631 10.73 -0.79 0.33
N LEU A 632 10.76 -1.30 1.56
CA LEU A 632 10.03 -2.53 1.93
C LEU A 632 8.53 -2.45 1.61
N MET A 633 7.91 -1.30 1.88
CA MET A 633 6.50 -1.05 1.50
C MET A 633 6.30 -1.09 -0.02
N GLN A 634 7.18 -0.48 -0.80
CA GLN A 634 7.09 -0.47 -2.27
C GLN A 634 7.27 -1.88 -2.85
N ASP A 635 8.28 -2.61 -2.36
CA ASP A 635 8.54 -3.99 -2.78
C ASP A 635 7.33 -4.90 -2.48
N HIS A 636 6.73 -4.74 -1.30
CA HIS A 636 5.52 -5.49 -0.92
C HIS A 636 4.30 -5.11 -1.79
N LEU A 637 4.07 -3.82 -2.03
CA LEU A 637 2.97 -3.36 -2.90
C LEU A 637 3.16 -3.83 -4.35
N HIS A 638 4.40 -3.88 -4.84
CA HIS A 638 4.72 -4.44 -6.15
C HIS A 638 4.39 -5.94 -6.20
N ALA A 639 4.83 -6.71 -5.20
CA ALA A 639 4.50 -8.13 -5.10
C ALA A 639 2.99 -8.40 -5.01
N LEU A 640 2.24 -7.56 -4.28
CA LEU A 640 0.77 -7.62 -4.23
C LEU A 640 0.13 -7.32 -5.59
N ALA A 641 0.65 -6.33 -6.33
CA ALA A 641 0.15 -5.99 -7.66
C ALA A 641 0.41 -7.13 -8.66
N GLU A 642 1.59 -7.74 -8.61
CA GLU A 642 1.92 -8.95 -9.38
C GLU A 642 0.96 -10.10 -9.02
N ALA A 643 0.77 -10.38 -7.73
CA ALA A 643 -0.17 -11.41 -7.26
C ALA A 643 -1.62 -11.14 -7.68
N GLN A 644 -2.07 -9.88 -7.63
CA GLN A 644 -3.41 -9.50 -8.07
C GLN A 644 -3.58 -9.62 -9.59
N SER A 645 -2.53 -9.36 -10.37
CA SER A 645 -2.54 -9.59 -11.80
C SER A 645 -2.68 -11.08 -12.15
N ALA A 646 -2.13 -11.94 -11.30
CA ALA A 646 -2.19 -13.40 -11.41
C ALA A 646 -3.45 -14.02 -10.77
N ASN A 647 -4.37 -13.23 -10.21
CA ASN A 647 -5.54 -13.75 -9.50
C ASN A 647 -6.48 -14.57 -10.42
N HIS A 648 -6.79 -15.80 -10.03
CA HIS A 648 -7.57 -16.71 -10.86
C HIS A 648 -8.99 -16.23 -11.13
N VAL A 649 -9.63 -15.45 -10.25
CA VAL A 649 -10.98 -14.90 -10.48
C VAL A 649 -10.96 -13.93 -11.65
N LYS A 650 -9.96 -13.03 -11.68
CA LYS A 650 -9.78 -12.06 -12.76
C LYS A 650 -9.46 -12.78 -14.08
N ILE A 651 -8.44 -13.64 -14.07
CA ILE A 651 -8.02 -14.39 -15.26
C ILE A 651 -9.16 -15.27 -15.79
N SER A 652 -9.88 -15.94 -14.90
CA SER A 652 -10.98 -16.81 -15.29
C SER A 652 -12.14 -16.05 -15.90
N ARG A 653 -12.41 -14.82 -15.45
CA ARG A 653 -13.39 -13.95 -16.12
C ARG A 653 -12.90 -13.57 -17.51
N ASP A 654 -11.66 -13.11 -17.62
CA ASP A 654 -11.05 -12.64 -18.88
C ASP A 654 -10.93 -13.77 -19.92
N GLN A 655 -10.72 -15.02 -19.47
CA GLN A 655 -10.66 -16.23 -20.31
C GLN A 655 -11.96 -17.04 -20.34
N GLN A 656 -13.03 -16.58 -19.70
CA GLN A 656 -14.33 -17.23 -19.64
C GLN A 656 -14.23 -18.70 -19.16
N LEU A 657 -13.58 -18.94 -18.03
CA LEU A 657 -13.38 -20.27 -17.44
C LEU A 657 -14.53 -20.67 -16.52
N PHE A 658 -15.02 -19.77 -15.67
CA PHE A 658 -16.15 -20.03 -14.78
C PHE A 658 -16.95 -18.75 -14.48
N LEU A 659 -18.15 -18.92 -13.93
CA LEU A 659 -18.91 -17.86 -13.27
C LEU A 659 -19.39 -18.31 -11.88
N THR A 660 -19.69 -17.34 -11.02
CA THR A 660 -20.38 -17.56 -9.73
C THR A 660 -21.70 -16.78 -9.73
N HIS A 661 -22.68 -17.25 -8.97
CA HIS A 661 -24.00 -16.64 -8.92
C HIS A 661 -24.58 -16.71 -7.50
N GLU A 662 -25.26 -15.65 -7.06
CA GLU A 662 -25.81 -15.54 -5.70
C GLU A 662 -26.90 -16.57 -5.39
N LEU A 663 -27.57 -17.10 -6.41
CA LEU A 663 -28.53 -18.20 -6.28
C LEU A 663 -27.88 -19.55 -5.90
N SER A 664 -26.57 -19.70 -6.07
CA SER A 664 -25.83 -20.88 -5.62
C SER A 664 -24.41 -20.49 -5.17
N PRO A 665 -24.28 -19.77 -4.04
CA PRO A 665 -22.99 -19.26 -3.56
C PRO A 665 -22.02 -20.42 -3.33
N GLY A 666 -20.77 -20.27 -3.77
CA GLY A 666 -19.75 -21.31 -3.62
C GLY A 666 -19.95 -22.53 -4.52
N SER A 667 -20.85 -22.47 -5.51
CA SER A 667 -21.02 -23.51 -6.52
C SER A 667 -20.68 -22.94 -7.90
N PRO A 668 -19.43 -23.06 -8.38
CA PRO A 668 -19.02 -22.44 -9.63
C PRO A 668 -19.67 -23.13 -10.84
N PHE A 669 -20.13 -22.32 -11.81
CA PHE A 669 -20.51 -22.83 -13.12
C PHE A 669 -19.27 -22.83 -14.01
N LEU A 670 -18.79 -24.02 -14.37
CA LEU A 670 -17.70 -24.14 -15.33
C LEU A 670 -18.23 -23.80 -16.72
N LEU A 671 -17.64 -22.78 -17.35
CA LEU A 671 -17.93 -22.39 -18.72
C LEU A 671 -17.22 -23.35 -19.68
N ALA A 672 -17.47 -23.21 -20.99
CA ALA A 672 -16.93 -24.13 -22.00
C ALA A 672 -15.40 -24.28 -21.92
N HIS A 673 -14.66 -23.18 -21.73
CA HIS A 673 -13.20 -23.21 -21.63
C HIS A 673 -12.73 -23.82 -20.31
N GLY A 674 -13.33 -23.48 -19.16
CA GLY A 674 -13.00 -24.11 -17.88
C GLY A 674 -13.31 -25.61 -17.88
N THR A 675 -14.39 -26.02 -18.53
CA THR A 675 -14.77 -27.43 -18.68
C THR A 675 -13.74 -28.22 -19.50
N ARG A 676 -13.11 -27.61 -20.53
CA ARG A 676 -12.02 -28.25 -21.29
C ARG A 676 -10.82 -28.58 -20.40
N ILE A 677 -10.41 -27.62 -19.56
CA ILE A 677 -9.32 -27.79 -18.60
C ILE A 677 -9.66 -28.90 -17.60
N PHE A 678 -10.84 -28.82 -16.99
CA PHE A 678 -11.35 -29.79 -16.03
C PHE A 678 -11.34 -31.22 -16.61
N ASN A 679 -11.85 -31.40 -17.84
CA ASN A 679 -11.86 -32.68 -18.53
C ASN A 679 -10.46 -33.19 -18.89
N ALA A 680 -9.53 -32.29 -19.24
CA ALA A 680 -8.14 -32.67 -19.51
C ALA A 680 -7.45 -33.19 -18.24
N LEU A 681 -7.69 -32.56 -17.08
CA LEU A 681 -7.21 -33.05 -15.78
C LEU A 681 -7.83 -34.40 -15.42
N GLN A 682 -9.15 -34.58 -15.57
CA GLN A 682 -9.78 -35.87 -15.31
C GLN A 682 -9.22 -36.96 -16.22
N LYS A 683 -9.02 -36.65 -17.50
CA LYS A 683 -8.43 -37.60 -18.45
C LYS A 683 -7.00 -37.99 -18.08
N LEU A 684 -6.20 -37.04 -17.58
CA LEU A 684 -4.88 -37.32 -17.03
C LEU A 684 -4.99 -38.31 -15.86
N MET A 685 -5.82 -38.00 -14.86
CA MET A 685 -5.98 -38.85 -13.68
C MET A 685 -6.48 -40.26 -14.04
N ARG A 686 -7.51 -40.36 -14.89
CA ARG A 686 -8.01 -41.65 -15.41
C ARG A 686 -6.91 -42.47 -16.08
N SER A 687 -6.05 -41.83 -16.86
CA SER A 687 -4.93 -42.53 -17.51
C SER A 687 -3.91 -43.08 -16.52
N GLU A 688 -3.67 -42.36 -15.41
CA GLU A 688 -2.74 -42.81 -14.36
C GLU A 688 -3.37 -43.84 -13.42
N TYR A 689 -4.68 -43.76 -13.18
CA TYR A 689 -5.47 -44.72 -12.43
C TYR A 689 -5.50 -46.09 -13.12
N HIS A 690 -5.72 -46.11 -14.44
CA HIS A 690 -5.73 -47.35 -15.21
C HIS A 690 -4.37 -48.08 -15.15
N LYS A 691 -3.26 -47.35 -15.28
CA LYS A 691 -1.90 -47.91 -15.16
C LYS A 691 -1.61 -48.51 -13.79
N ARG A 692 -2.26 -48.00 -12.73
CA ARG A 692 -2.01 -48.35 -11.33
C ARG A 692 -3.09 -49.25 -10.74
N GLY A 693 -3.98 -49.79 -11.57
CA GLY A 693 -5.02 -50.74 -11.14
C GLY A 693 -6.03 -50.12 -10.17
N TYR A 694 -6.46 -48.89 -10.42
CA TYR A 694 -7.62 -48.29 -9.77
C TYR A 694 -8.89 -48.58 -10.57
N ASP A 695 -9.94 -48.96 -9.86
CA ASP A 695 -11.29 -49.09 -10.39
C ASP A 695 -12.05 -47.77 -10.15
N GLU A 696 -12.40 -47.08 -11.24
CA GLU A 696 -13.27 -45.90 -11.18
C GLU A 696 -14.71 -46.33 -10.88
N VAL A 697 -15.29 -45.79 -9.80
CA VAL A 697 -16.65 -46.08 -9.34
C VAL A 697 -17.47 -44.80 -9.26
N GLN A 698 -18.79 -44.94 -9.18
CA GLN A 698 -19.72 -43.83 -8.97
C GLN A 698 -20.67 -44.17 -7.83
N THR A 699 -20.71 -43.30 -6.82
CA THR A 699 -21.56 -43.48 -5.63
C THR A 699 -22.65 -42.41 -5.53
N PRO A 700 -23.80 -42.68 -4.87
CA PRO A 700 -24.86 -41.69 -4.64
C PRO A 700 -24.37 -40.37 -4.03
N ASN A 701 -25.10 -39.28 -4.30
CA ASN A 701 -24.79 -37.94 -3.74
C ASN A 701 -25.46 -37.66 -2.39
N MET A 702 -26.48 -38.43 -2.02
CA MET A 702 -27.28 -38.20 -0.82
C MET A 702 -27.50 -39.52 -0.09
N TYR A 703 -27.33 -39.50 1.24
CA TYR A 703 -27.44 -40.69 2.09
C TYR A 703 -28.27 -40.40 3.34
N ASP A 704 -28.89 -41.45 3.87
CA ASP A 704 -29.51 -41.46 5.20
C ASP A 704 -28.44 -41.14 6.27
N SER A 705 -28.78 -40.31 7.26
CA SER A 705 -27.88 -39.91 8.34
C SER A 705 -27.22 -41.09 9.08
N CYS A 706 -27.84 -42.27 9.08
CA CYS A 706 -27.27 -43.48 9.65
C CYS A 706 -25.90 -43.85 9.06
N LEU A 707 -25.64 -43.57 7.78
CA LEU A 707 -24.33 -43.83 7.18
C LEU A 707 -23.23 -43.00 7.88
N TRP A 708 -23.49 -41.71 8.10
CA TRP A 708 -22.54 -40.79 8.72
C TRP A 708 -22.38 -41.01 10.23
N LYS A 709 -23.43 -41.51 10.88
CA LYS A 709 -23.37 -41.95 12.28
C LYS A 709 -22.48 -43.18 12.41
N THR A 710 -22.64 -44.15 11.51
CA THR A 710 -21.81 -45.37 11.45
C THR A 710 -20.34 -45.01 11.21
N SER A 711 -20.07 -44.06 10.31
CA SER A 711 -18.70 -43.61 10.05
C SER A 711 -18.10 -42.68 11.11
N GLY A 712 -18.84 -42.31 12.15
CA GLY A 712 -18.42 -41.32 13.16
C GLY A 712 -18.45 -39.86 12.70
N HIS A 713 -18.60 -39.60 11.40
CA HIS A 713 -18.57 -38.25 10.82
C HIS A 713 -19.73 -37.37 11.30
N TRP A 714 -20.86 -37.96 11.67
CA TRP A 714 -21.98 -37.21 12.22
C TRP A 714 -21.65 -36.51 13.55
N ALA A 715 -20.77 -37.09 14.38
CA ALA A 715 -20.39 -36.50 15.66
C ALA A 715 -19.42 -35.32 15.51
N HIS A 716 -18.66 -35.29 14.40
CA HIS A 716 -17.54 -34.36 14.22
C HIS A 716 -17.72 -33.36 13.06
N TYR A 717 -18.59 -33.65 12.10
CA TYR A 717 -18.67 -32.92 10.82
C TYR A 717 -20.09 -32.47 10.43
N LYS A 718 -21.10 -32.73 11.29
CA LYS A 718 -22.52 -32.48 10.98
C LYS A 718 -22.82 -31.02 10.63
N ASP A 719 -22.18 -30.07 11.29
CA ASP A 719 -22.45 -28.64 11.08
C ASP A 719 -21.92 -28.15 9.73
N ASP A 720 -20.90 -28.82 9.19
CA ASP A 720 -20.31 -28.59 7.87
C ASP A 720 -20.99 -29.41 6.75
N MET A 721 -22.13 -30.07 7.03
CA MET A 721 -22.89 -30.86 6.05
C MET A 721 -24.19 -30.16 5.63
N PHE A 722 -24.53 -30.28 4.34
CA PHE A 722 -25.87 -29.93 3.87
C PHE A 722 -26.87 -31.03 4.25
N ARG A 723 -27.80 -30.68 5.15
CA ARG A 723 -28.79 -31.59 5.72
C ARG A 723 -30.16 -31.34 5.10
N LEU A 724 -30.88 -32.42 4.83
CA LEU A 724 -32.19 -32.44 4.19
C LEU A 724 -33.13 -33.29 5.04
N ASN A 725 -34.27 -32.73 5.40
CA ASN A 725 -35.32 -33.47 6.11
C ASN A 725 -36.31 -34.04 5.08
N LEU A 726 -36.30 -35.36 4.91
CA LEU A 726 -37.21 -36.07 4.00
C LEU A 726 -38.17 -36.92 4.85
N GLY A 727 -39.34 -36.34 5.15
CA GLY A 727 -40.32 -36.95 6.06
C GLY A 727 -39.79 -37.04 7.49
N LYS A 728 -39.75 -38.25 8.06
CA LYS A 728 -39.21 -38.52 9.40
C LYS A 728 -37.71 -38.86 9.44
N LYS A 729 -37.05 -38.88 8.28
CA LYS A 729 -35.64 -39.25 8.15
C LYS A 729 -34.78 -38.03 7.81
N GLU A 730 -33.66 -37.92 8.51
CA GLU A 730 -32.64 -36.92 8.21
C GLU A 730 -31.65 -37.51 7.19
N TRP A 731 -31.43 -36.78 6.11
CA TRP A 731 -30.51 -37.10 5.04
C TRP A 731 -29.44 -36.02 4.95
N ALA A 732 -28.31 -36.34 4.31
CA ALA A 732 -27.31 -35.34 3.99
C ALA A 732 -26.70 -35.60 2.62
N LEU A 733 -26.31 -34.50 1.95
CA LEU A 733 -25.42 -34.59 0.80
C LEU A 733 -24.04 -35.06 1.28
N LYS A 734 -23.36 -35.89 0.48
CA LYS A 734 -22.04 -36.41 0.86
C LYS A 734 -20.99 -35.30 0.95
N PRO A 735 -20.29 -35.13 2.10
CA PRO A 735 -19.13 -34.25 2.21
C PRO A 735 -17.82 -34.90 1.77
N MET A 736 -17.83 -36.23 1.55
CA MET A 736 -16.72 -37.08 1.14
C MET A 736 -17.23 -38.42 0.58
N ASN A 737 -16.39 -39.16 -0.17
CA ASN A 737 -16.80 -40.43 -0.80
C ASN A 737 -16.59 -41.67 0.08
N CYS A 738 -15.72 -41.60 1.11
CA CYS A 738 -15.21 -42.75 1.85
C CYS A 738 -16.31 -43.75 2.29
N PRO A 739 -17.38 -43.32 3.00
CA PRO A 739 -18.43 -44.23 3.45
C PRO A 739 -19.15 -44.97 2.33
N GLY A 740 -19.32 -44.34 1.15
CA GLY A 740 -19.88 -45.01 -0.02
C GLY A 740 -18.98 -46.13 -0.53
N HIS A 741 -17.66 -45.93 -0.55
CA HIS A 741 -16.70 -46.96 -0.95
C HIS A 741 -16.63 -48.14 0.03
N PHE A 742 -16.86 -47.88 1.33
CA PHE A 742 -16.91 -48.94 2.34
C PHE A 742 -18.12 -49.87 2.13
N LEU A 743 -19.26 -49.32 1.69
CA LEU A 743 -20.42 -50.13 1.28
C LEU A 743 -20.11 -50.98 0.05
N LEU A 744 -19.35 -50.47 -0.93
CA LEU A 744 -18.91 -51.25 -2.10
C LEU A 744 -17.99 -52.41 -1.69
N PHE A 745 -17.10 -52.19 -0.74
CA PHE A 745 -16.23 -53.25 -0.22
C PHE A 745 -17.03 -54.38 0.42
N THR A 746 -17.97 -54.04 1.31
CA THR A 746 -18.77 -54.97 2.13
C THR A 746 -19.88 -55.69 1.37
N GLN A 747 -20.14 -55.31 0.12
CA GLN A 747 -21.17 -55.92 -0.73
C GLN A 747 -20.95 -57.41 -1.04
N LYS A 748 -19.71 -57.91 -0.93
CA LYS A 748 -19.39 -59.34 -1.02
C LYS A 748 -18.24 -59.70 -0.07
N GLU A 749 -18.15 -60.97 0.30
CA GLU A 749 -16.98 -61.49 1.03
C GLU A 749 -15.71 -61.34 0.18
N ARG A 750 -14.59 -61.03 0.86
CA ARG A 750 -13.30 -60.73 0.22
C ARG A 750 -12.23 -61.72 0.64
N SER A 751 -11.39 -62.17 -0.30
CA SER A 751 -10.19 -62.97 -0.01
C SER A 751 -8.95 -62.08 0.13
N TYR A 752 -7.99 -62.50 0.96
CA TYR A 752 -6.68 -61.83 1.07
C TYR A 752 -5.97 -61.68 -0.28
N ARG A 753 -6.28 -62.54 -1.27
CA ARG A 753 -5.73 -62.52 -2.64
C ARG A 753 -6.29 -61.41 -3.52
N GLU A 754 -7.47 -60.89 -3.19
CA GLU A 754 -8.08 -59.76 -3.90
C GLU A 754 -7.49 -58.42 -3.43
N LEU A 755 -6.79 -58.39 -2.29
CA LEU A 755 -6.19 -57.18 -1.74
C LEU A 755 -4.79 -56.94 -2.32
N PRO A 756 -4.45 -55.70 -2.73
CA PRO A 756 -5.19 -54.46 -2.45
C PRO A 756 -6.28 -54.13 -3.50
N ILE A 757 -7.41 -53.60 -3.04
CA ILE A 757 -8.49 -53.06 -3.88
C ILE A 757 -8.37 -51.54 -3.87
N ARG A 758 -8.43 -50.89 -5.05
CA ARG A 758 -8.24 -49.44 -5.17
C ARG A 758 -9.43 -48.80 -5.86
N TYR A 759 -10.26 -48.08 -5.12
CA TYR A 759 -11.38 -47.33 -5.70
C TYR A 759 -10.97 -45.88 -6.00
N ALA A 760 -11.46 -45.33 -7.10
CA ALA A 760 -11.38 -43.92 -7.43
C ALA A 760 -12.77 -43.35 -7.76
N ASP A 761 -13.10 -42.16 -7.28
CA ASP A 761 -14.42 -41.53 -7.52
C ASP A 761 -14.26 -40.02 -7.74
N PHE A 762 -14.77 -39.53 -8.88
CA PHE A 762 -14.82 -38.10 -9.23
C PHE A 762 -16.18 -37.46 -8.89
N GLY A 763 -16.98 -38.11 -8.04
CA GLY A 763 -18.33 -37.70 -7.67
C GLY A 763 -18.37 -36.33 -6.98
N ALA A 764 -19.51 -35.67 -7.11
CA ALA A 764 -19.71 -34.34 -6.54
C ALA A 764 -19.85 -34.42 -5.01
N LEU A 765 -19.05 -33.61 -4.32
CA LEU A 765 -19.03 -33.46 -2.87
C LEU A 765 -19.58 -32.10 -2.47
N HIS A 766 -20.21 -32.03 -1.30
CA HIS A 766 -20.84 -30.82 -0.78
C HIS A 766 -20.46 -30.57 0.68
N ARG A 767 -19.91 -29.39 0.97
CA ARG A 767 -19.58 -28.92 2.33
C ARG A 767 -20.21 -27.57 2.58
N ASN A 768 -20.86 -27.41 3.74
CA ASN A 768 -21.57 -26.19 4.13
C ASN A 768 -20.59 -25.13 4.67
N GLU A 769 -19.66 -24.70 3.82
CA GLU A 769 -18.69 -23.65 4.16
C GLU A 769 -19.41 -22.33 4.48
N ALA A 770 -18.86 -21.59 5.46
CA ALA A 770 -19.33 -20.25 5.79
C ALA A 770 -19.28 -19.32 4.57
N SER A 771 -20.34 -18.55 4.34
CA SER A 771 -20.48 -17.69 3.15
C SER A 771 -19.32 -16.71 2.98
N GLY A 772 -18.82 -16.12 4.08
CA GLY A 772 -17.69 -15.20 4.08
C GLY A 772 -16.33 -15.84 3.77
N ALA A 773 -16.23 -17.18 3.82
CA ALA A 773 -15.00 -17.90 3.50
C ALA A 773 -14.91 -18.32 2.03
N LEU A 774 -15.99 -18.17 1.25
CA LEU A 774 -16.03 -18.58 -0.16
C LEU A 774 -15.15 -17.68 -1.01
N HIS A 775 -14.34 -18.28 -1.89
CA HIS A 775 -13.44 -17.53 -2.77
C HIS A 775 -13.20 -18.27 -4.08
N GLY A 776 -13.72 -17.70 -5.18
CA GLY A 776 -13.48 -18.15 -6.55
C GLY A 776 -13.63 -19.67 -6.72
N LEU A 777 -12.53 -20.33 -7.10
CA LEU A 777 -12.43 -21.80 -7.18
C LEU A 777 -11.66 -22.43 -6.02
N THR A 778 -10.99 -21.66 -5.19
CA THR A 778 -10.09 -22.19 -4.14
C THR A 778 -10.83 -22.62 -2.88
N ARG A 779 -11.99 -22.01 -2.59
CA ARG A 779 -12.88 -22.41 -1.49
C ARG A 779 -14.34 -22.35 -1.92
N VAL A 780 -14.95 -23.53 -2.05
CA VAL A 780 -16.26 -23.76 -2.67
C VAL A 780 -17.09 -24.73 -1.82
N ARG A 781 -18.42 -24.64 -1.95
CA ARG A 781 -19.39 -25.55 -1.31
C ARG A 781 -19.60 -26.83 -2.08
N LYS A 782 -19.55 -26.77 -3.41
CA LYS A 782 -19.61 -27.94 -4.30
C LYS A 782 -18.28 -28.11 -5.00
N PHE A 783 -17.73 -29.32 -4.95
CA PHE A 783 -16.47 -29.65 -5.58
C PHE A 783 -16.42 -31.12 -6.03
N HIS A 784 -15.45 -31.44 -6.87
CA HIS A 784 -15.11 -32.82 -7.21
C HIS A 784 -13.67 -33.07 -6.81
N GLN A 785 -13.39 -34.21 -6.20
CA GLN A 785 -12.04 -34.57 -5.77
C GLN A 785 -11.53 -35.74 -6.61
N ASP A 786 -10.21 -35.84 -6.78
CA ASP A 786 -9.57 -37.02 -7.38
C ASP A 786 -9.46 -38.16 -6.36
N ASP A 787 -10.58 -38.44 -5.70
CA ASP A 787 -10.63 -39.15 -4.44
C ASP A 787 -10.32 -40.63 -4.62
N GLY A 788 -9.41 -41.17 -3.81
CA GLY A 788 -8.94 -42.55 -3.89
C GLY A 788 -8.98 -43.24 -2.55
N HIS A 789 -9.44 -44.50 -2.53
CA HIS A 789 -9.51 -45.33 -1.34
C HIS A 789 -8.92 -46.69 -1.63
N ILE A 790 -7.78 -46.98 -1.00
CA ILE A 790 -7.10 -48.27 -1.14
C ILE A 790 -7.42 -49.11 0.09
N VAL A 791 -8.11 -50.22 -0.10
CA VAL A 791 -8.36 -51.21 0.94
C VAL A 791 -7.30 -52.29 0.80
N CYS A 792 -6.43 -52.42 1.80
CA CYS A 792 -5.27 -53.30 1.77
C CYS A 792 -5.08 -54.04 3.10
N ARG A 793 -4.17 -55.01 3.10
CA ARG A 793 -3.70 -55.65 4.34
C ARG A 793 -2.65 -54.78 5.03
N PRO A 794 -2.47 -54.90 6.36
CA PRO A 794 -1.43 -54.17 7.08
C PRO A 794 -0.03 -54.31 6.47
N ASP A 795 0.34 -55.50 5.99
CA ASP A 795 1.65 -55.75 5.36
C ASP A 795 1.86 -55.04 4.01
N GLN A 796 0.78 -54.56 3.38
CA GLN A 796 0.81 -53.92 2.06
C GLN A 796 0.86 -52.38 2.13
N ILE A 797 0.63 -51.78 3.31
CA ILE A 797 0.52 -50.33 3.49
C ILE A 797 1.73 -49.59 2.91
N MET A 798 2.94 -50.06 3.22
CA MET A 798 4.18 -49.43 2.79
C MET A 798 4.29 -49.39 1.26
N SER A 799 4.02 -50.50 0.58
CA SER A 799 4.07 -50.55 -0.89
C SER A 799 3.00 -49.68 -1.55
N GLU A 800 1.82 -49.55 -0.93
CA GLU A 800 0.76 -48.70 -1.45
C GLU A 800 1.09 -47.20 -1.28
N ILE A 801 1.69 -46.80 -0.16
CA ILE A 801 2.16 -45.42 0.03
C ILE A 801 3.27 -45.07 -0.97
N GLU A 802 4.22 -45.98 -1.21
CA GLU A 802 5.26 -45.79 -2.24
C GLU A 802 4.66 -45.62 -3.65
N GLY A 803 3.64 -46.41 -3.99
CA GLY A 803 2.90 -46.25 -5.24
C GLY A 803 2.16 -44.91 -5.35
N ILE A 804 1.63 -44.39 -4.24
CA ILE A 804 1.01 -43.06 -4.19
C ILE A 804 2.07 -41.96 -4.38
N PHE A 805 3.26 -42.10 -3.79
CA PHE A 805 4.35 -41.15 -3.99
C PHE A 805 4.87 -41.11 -5.43
N ASP A 806 4.92 -42.25 -6.12
CA ASP A 806 5.22 -42.31 -7.55
C ASP A 806 4.16 -41.59 -8.39
N LEU A 807 2.87 -41.81 -8.06
CA LEU A 807 1.76 -41.09 -8.68
C LEU A 807 1.88 -39.58 -8.46
N LEU A 808 2.17 -39.15 -7.23
CA LEU A 808 2.38 -37.75 -6.86
C LEU A 808 3.50 -37.11 -7.69
N LYS A 809 4.67 -37.76 -7.76
CA LYS A 809 5.83 -37.30 -8.56
C LYS A 809 5.47 -37.16 -10.03
N THR A 810 4.76 -38.14 -10.59
CA THR A 810 4.32 -38.14 -12.00
C THR A 810 3.40 -36.96 -12.30
N ILE A 811 2.36 -36.77 -11.46
CA ILE A 811 1.35 -35.74 -11.69
C ILE A 811 1.94 -34.34 -11.50
N TYR A 812 2.65 -34.08 -10.39
CA TYR A 812 3.23 -32.76 -10.14
C TYR A 812 4.36 -32.43 -11.11
N GLY A 813 5.11 -33.42 -11.59
CA GLY A 813 6.13 -33.26 -12.63
C GLY A 813 5.55 -32.70 -13.95
N HIS A 814 4.33 -33.08 -14.33
CA HIS A 814 3.67 -32.52 -15.52
C HIS A 814 3.37 -31.01 -15.42
N PHE A 815 3.31 -30.47 -14.21
CA PHE A 815 3.03 -29.04 -13.96
C PHE A 815 4.27 -28.27 -13.52
N GLY A 816 5.39 -28.95 -13.22
CA GLY A 816 6.61 -28.30 -12.72
C GLY A 816 6.51 -27.89 -11.24
N PHE A 817 5.58 -28.46 -10.46
CA PHE A 817 5.45 -28.13 -9.05
C PHE A 817 6.54 -28.78 -8.20
N THR A 818 7.08 -28.01 -7.26
CA THR A 818 7.80 -28.53 -6.09
C THR A 818 6.83 -28.68 -4.93
N PHE A 819 7.14 -29.60 -4.00
CA PHE A 819 6.26 -29.89 -2.87
C PHE A 819 7.05 -30.18 -1.59
N LYS A 820 6.42 -29.83 -0.46
CA LYS A 820 6.86 -30.15 0.90
C LYS A 820 5.97 -31.24 1.48
N LEU A 821 6.54 -32.07 2.33
CA LEU A 821 5.85 -33.16 3.02
C LEU A 821 5.82 -32.89 4.52
N THR A 822 4.65 -33.07 5.11
CA THR A 822 4.45 -32.86 6.55
C THR A 822 3.68 -34.04 7.14
N LEU A 823 4.18 -34.59 8.24
CA LEU A 823 3.52 -35.62 9.03
C LEU A 823 2.65 -34.97 10.11
N SER A 824 1.34 -35.12 9.99
CA SER A 824 0.37 -34.61 10.96
C SER A 824 -0.04 -35.72 11.92
N THR A 825 0.28 -35.54 13.20
CA THR A 825 0.17 -36.57 14.26
C THR A 825 -1.12 -36.44 15.07
N ARG A 826 -1.37 -37.42 15.95
CA ARG A 826 -2.61 -37.59 16.72
C ARG A 826 -3.14 -36.29 17.37
N PRO A 827 -4.38 -35.88 17.07
CA PRO A 827 -5.01 -34.71 17.69
C PRO A 827 -5.47 -35.00 19.13
N ALA A 828 -5.86 -33.94 19.87
CA ALA A 828 -6.38 -34.06 21.24
C ALA A 828 -7.69 -34.88 21.33
N LYS A 829 -8.53 -34.83 20.28
CA LYS A 829 -9.76 -35.62 20.13
C LYS A 829 -9.58 -36.64 19.01
N PHE A 830 -9.44 -37.93 19.33
CA PHE A 830 -9.21 -39.01 18.36
C PHE A 830 -10.06 -40.25 18.68
N LEU A 831 -10.21 -41.15 17.69
CA LEU A 831 -10.86 -42.45 17.81
C LEU A 831 -9.82 -43.59 17.77
N GLY A 832 -10.09 -44.69 18.45
CA GLY A 832 -9.26 -45.89 18.46
C GLY A 832 -8.22 -45.96 19.57
N ASP A 833 -7.46 -47.06 19.59
CA ASP A 833 -6.45 -47.33 20.60
C ASP A 833 -5.14 -46.58 20.33
N ILE A 834 -4.47 -46.14 21.41
CA ILE A 834 -3.21 -45.40 21.36
C ILE A 834 -2.11 -46.20 20.65
N GLU A 835 -2.06 -47.52 20.85
CA GLU A 835 -1.07 -48.39 20.22
C GLU A 835 -1.22 -48.43 18.69
N THR A 836 -2.46 -48.49 18.19
CA THR A 836 -2.72 -48.42 16.74
C THR A 836 -2.28 -47.08 16.15
N TRP A 837 -2.47 -45.99 16.90
CA TRP A 837 -1.99 -44.67 16.51
C TRP A 837 -0.47 -44.58 16.46
N ASN A 838 0.21 -45.10 17.48
CA ASN A 838 1.68 -45.09 17.53
C ASN A 838 2.26 -45.86 16.33
N GLU A 839 1.70 -47.02 16.01
CA GLU A 839 2.12 -47.82 14.86
C GLU A 839 1.79 -47.11 13.53
N ALA A 840 0.61 -46.50 13.39
CA ALA A 840 0.24 -45.78 12.18
C ALA A 840 1.14 -44.55 11.92
N GLU A 841 1.49 -43.80 12.97
CA GLU A 841 2.43 -42.67 12.88
C GLU A 841 3.83 -43.13 12.50
N ASP A 842 4.29 -44.24 13.08
CA ASP A 842 5.61 -44.81 12.77
C ASP A 842 5.67 -45.36 11.33
N GLN A 843 4.60 -45.97 10.83
CA GLN A 843 4.51 -46.41 9.43
C GLN A 843 4.62 -45.25 8.45
N LEU A 844 3.88 -44.15 8.69
CA LEU A 844 3.97 -42.96 7.84
C LEU A 844 5.34 -42.29 7.93
N ARG A 845 5.94 -42.26 9.14
CA ARG A 845 7.31 -41.76 9.35
C ARG A 845 8.32 -42.58 8.55
N ARG A 846 8.28 -43.91 8.64
CA ARG A 846 9.14 -44.81 7.85
C ARG A 846 8.96 -44.59 6.34
N ALA A 847 7.72 -44.43 5.89
CA ALA A 847 7.42 -44.14 4.48
C ALA A 847 8.03 -42.81 4.00
N LEU A 848 7.88 -41.75 4.80
CA LEU A 848 8.46 -40.43 4.53
C LEU A 848 10.00 -40.48 4.51
N THR A 849 10.62 -41.06 5.53
CA THR A 849 12.07 -41.16 5.63
C THR A 849 12.66 -41.96 4.47
N ARG A 850 12.02 -43.06 4.05
CA ARG A 850 12.48 -43.83 2.90
C ARG A 850 12.37 -43.05 1.59
N PHE A 851 11.34 -42.21 1.45
CA PHE A 851 11.09 -41.46 0.22
C PHE A 851 11.96 -40.20 0.08
N LYS A 852 12.23 -39.51 1.18
CA LYS A 852 12.83 -38.15 1.20
C LYS A 852 13.98 -37.97 2.19
N GLY A 853 14.37 -38.99 2.94
CA GLY A 853 15.35 -38.84 4.03
C GLY A 853 14.77 -37.95 5.13
N ASP A 854 15.52 -36.93 5.53
CA ASP A 854 15.10 -35.97 6.58
C ASP A 854 14.41 -34.71 6.02
N ASP A 855 14.14 -34.65 4.71
CA ASP A 855 13.46 -33.52 4.01
C ASP A 855 11.93 -33.59 4.17
N TRP A 856 11.44 -33.57 5.42
CA TRP A 856 10.02 -33.47 5.79
C TRP A 856 9.86 -32.92 7.23
N THR A 857 8.68 -32.39 7.55
CA THR A 857 8.40 -31.76 8.86
C THR A 857 7.29 -32.48 9.62
N VAL A 858 7.22 -32.28 10.94
CA VAL A 858 6.12 -32.76 11.78
C VAL A 858 5.17 -31.59 12.10
N ASN A 859 3.87 -31.82 12.01
CA ASN A 859 2.82 -30.91 12.46
C ASN A 859 2.03 -31.55 13.62
N PRO A 860 2.45 -31.31 14.89
CA PRO A 860 1.87 -31.99 16.03
C PRO A 860 0.38 -31.71 16.20
N GLY A 861 -0.43 -32.76 16.31
CA GLY A 861 -1.85 -32.64 16.67
C GLY A 861 -2.80 -32.27 15.54
N ASP A 862 -2.34 -32.22 14.29
CA ASP A 862 -3.17 -31.87 13.12
C ASP A 862 -3.70 -33.11 12.36
N GLY A 863 -3.50 -34.33 12.86
CA GLY A 863 -4.03 -35.56 12.26
C GLY A 863 -5.56 -35.58 12.18
N ALA A 864 -6.12 -36.41 11.28
CA ALA A 864 -7.57 -36.61 11.22
C ALA A 864 -8.06 -37.38 12.47
N PHE A 865 -9.33 -37.26 12.85
CA PHE A 865 -9.81 -37.92 14.08
C PHE A 865 -9.72 -39.47 14.04
N TYR A 866 -9.59 -40.07 12.86
CA TYR A 866 -9.50 -41.53 12.64
C TYR A 866 -8.09 -42.04 12.29
N GLY A 867 -7.09 -41.16 12.14
CA GLY A 867 -5.71 -41.59 11.90
C GLY A 867 -4.75 -40.47 11.45
N PRO A 868 -3.44 -40.76 11.42
CA PRO A 868 -2.43 -39.79 11.01
C PRO A 868 -2.43 -39.60 9.49
N LYS A 869 -1.90 -38.46 9.05
CA LYS A 869 -1.85 -38.10 7.62
C LYS A 869 -0.52 -37.49 7.21
N ILE A 870 -0.18 -37.68 5.94
CA ILE A 870 0.84 -36.92 5.23
C ILE A 870 0.13 -35.81 4.49
N ASP A 871 0.44 -34.57 4.85
CA ASP A 871 -0.01 -33.38 4.14
C ASP A 871 1.05 -32.95 3.13
N ILE A 872 0.61 -32.72 1.90
CA ILE A 872 1.49 -32.33 0.81
C ILE A 872 1.11 -30.92 0.34
N THR A 873 2.08 -30.03 0.50
CA THR A 873 1.94 -28.60 0.21
C THR A 873 2.74 -28.26 -1.03
N ILE A 874 2.09 -27.63 -2.02
CA ILE A 874 2.76 -27.12 -3.22
C ILE A 874 3.06 -25.63 -3.06
N ALA A 875 4.19 -25.21 -3.62
CA ALA A 875 4.50 -23.80 -3.81
C ALA A 875 4.02 -23.37 -5.19
N ASP A 876 3.15 -22.36 -5.26
CA ASP A 876 2.73 -21.79 -6.54
C ASP A 876 3.76 -20.77 -7.08
N ALA A 877 3.48 -20.17 -8.24
CA ALA A 877 4.36 -19.16 -8.85
C ALA A 877 4.50 -17.88 -8.00
N LEU A 878 3.61 -17.68 -7.04
CA LEU A 878 3.60 -16.57 -6.08
C LEU A 878 4.22 -16.96 -4.73
N LYS A 879 4.86 -18.15 -4.64
CA LYS A 879 5.49 -18.74 -3.45
C LYS A 879 4.53 -18.96 -2.28
N ARG A 880 3.21 -19.03 -2.53
CA ARG A 880 2.25 -19.40 -1.49
C ARG A 880 2.25 -20.91 -1.33
N GLU A 881 2.21 -21.32 -0.07
CA GLU A 881 2.16 -22.72 0.33
C GLU A 881 0.70 -23.17 0.41
N LEU A 882 0.30 -24.06 -0.50
CA LEU A 882 -1.07 -24.55 -0.62
C LEU A 882 -1.12 -26.06 -0.47
N GLN A 883 -1.75 -26.53 0.60
CA GLN A 883 -2.02 -27.96 0.77
C GLN A 883 -3.02 -28.43 -0.30
N CYS A 884 -2.63 -29.41 -1.10
CA CYS A 884 -3.46 -29.95 -2.18
C CYS A 884 -3.66 -31.46 -2.08
N ALA A 885 -2.58 -32.19 -1.82
CA ALA A 885 -2.61 -33.64 -1.70
C ALA A 885 -2.56 -34.08 -0.24
N THR A 886 -3.12 -35.25 0.03
CA THR A 886 -3.12 -35.87 1.35
C THR A 886 -3.09 -37.39 1.21
N ILE A 887 -2.42 -38.05 2.16
CA ILE A 887 -2.40 -39.51 2.31
C ILE A 887 -2.72 -39.80 3.76
N GLN A 888 -3.79 -40.55 4.05
CA GLN A 888 -4.27 -40.76 5.41
C GLN A 888 -4.50 -42.24 5.66
N LEU A 889 -4.05 -42.73 6.81
CA LEU A 889 -4.34 -44.10 7.24
C LEU A 889 -5.59 -44.11 8.12
N ASP A 890 -6.50 -45.04 7.82
CA ASP A 890 -7.72 -45.24 8.60
C ASP A 890 -7.85 -46.71 9.02
N TYR A 891 -7.76 -46.91 10.32
CA TYR A 891 -7.94 -48.19 11.00
C TYR A 891 -9.33 -48.32 11.64
N GLN A 892 -10.08 -47.22 11.75
CA GLN A 892 -11.36 -47.16 12.44
C GLN A 892 -12.54 -47.48 11.53
N ALA A 893 -12.58 -46.92 10.31
CA ALA A 893 -13.65 -47.20 9.37
C ALA A 893 -13.79 -48.70 9.03
N PRO A 894 -12.70 -49.47 8.85
CA PRO A 894 -12.83 -50.92 8.64
C PRO A 894 -13.56 -51.65 9.76
N ILE A 895 -13.38 -51.22 11.01
CA ILE A 895 -14.08 -51.80 12.17
C ILE A 895 -15.56 -51.38 12.14
N ASN A 896 -15.82 -50.07 12.00
CA ASN A 896 -17.18 -49.52 12.02
C ASN A 896 -18.08 -50.06 10.92
N PHE A 897 -17.52 -50.37 9.74
CA PHE A 897 -18.24 -50.91 8.59
C PHE A 897 -18.12 -52.43 8.45
N ASN A 898 -17.46 -53.12 9.38
CA ASN A 898 -17.22 -54.56 9.31
C ASN A 898 -16.51 -55.00 8.00
N MET A 899 -15.49 -54.23 7.58
CA MET A 899 -14.70 -54.49 6.38
C MET A 899 -13.67 -55.60 6.64
N THR A 900 -14.13 -56.84 6.56
CA THR A 900 -13.31 -58.03 6.80
C THR A 900 -12.95 -58.77 5.51
N TYR A 901 -11.82 -59.49 5.54
CA TYR A 901 -11.40 -60.41 4.49
C TYR A 901 -11.00 -61.77 5.11
N THR A 902 -11.12 -62.85 4.34
CA THR A 902 -10.64 -64.19 4.73
C THR A 902 -9.14 -64.27 4.54
N THR A 903 -8.41 -64.66 5.59
CA THR A 903 -6.95 -64.80 5.55
C THR A 903 -6.55 -66.10 4.83
N ASP A 904 -5.25 -66.35 4.72
CA ASP A 904 -4.67 -67.61 4.25
C ASP A 904 -4.85 -68.77 5.25
N VAL A 905 -5.29 -68.47 6.48
CA VAL A 905 -5.66 -69.44 7.51
C VAL A 905 -7.14 -69.78 7.41
N GLN A 906 -7.45 -71.07 7.28
CA GLN A 906 -8.81 -71.55 7.02
C GLN A 906 -9.80 -71.10 8.11
N GLY A 907 -10.86 -70.40 7.70
CA GLY A 907 -11.93 -69.93 8.59
C GLY A 907 -11.63 -68.64 9.36
N GLN A 908 -10.42 -68.07 9.25
CA GLN A 908 -10.07 -66.84 9.93
C GLN A 908 -10.40 -65.60 9.08
N LYS A 909 -11.01 -64.59 9.71
CA LYS A 909 -11.27 -63.27 9.12
C LYS A 909 -10.43 -62.22 9.84
N ALA A 910 -9.97 -61.23 9.10
CA ALA A 910 -9.25 -60.07 9.64
C ALA A 910 -9.82 -58.77 9.07
N TYR A 911 -9.65 -57.67 9.80
CA TYR A 911 -10.01 -56.34 9.29
C TYR A 911 -8.96 -55.85 8.30
N ALA A 912 -9.42 -55.23 7.22
CA ALA A 912 -8.55 -54.52 6.29
C ALA A 912 -8.14 -53.15 6.87
N VAL A 913 -7.20 -52.47 6.20
CA VAL A 913 -6.81 -51.08 6.47
C VAL A 913 -7.14 -50.24 5.24
N VAL A 914 -7.58 -48.99 5.44
CA VAL A 914 -7.88 -48.06 4.36
C VAL A 914 -6.80 -46.99 4.27
N VAL A 915 -6.30 -46.76 3.06
CA VAL A 915 -5.48 -45.59 2.72
C VAL A 915 -6.35 -44.62 1.92
N HIS A 916 -6.68 -43.48 2.52
CA HIS A 916 -7.35 -42.37 1.84
C HIS A 916 -6.31 -41.54 1.13
N ARG A 917 -6.59 -41.12 -0.11
CA ARG A 917 -5.68 -40.26 -0.84
C ARG A 917 -6.39 -39.32 -1.81
N ALA A 918 -5.81 -38.14 -1.97
CA ALA A 918 -6.06 -37.23 -3.08
C ALA A 918 -4.72 -36.66 -3.55
N ILE A 919 -4.53 -36.53 -4.88
CA ILE A 919 -3.28 -36.05 -5.49
C ILE A 919 -3.46 -34.62 -6.01
N LEU A 920 -4.57 -34.33 -6.68
CA LEU A 920 -4.91 -32.97 -7.07
C LEU A 920 -5.63 -32.24 -5.93
N GLY A 921 -6.32 -32.99 -5.08
CA GLY A 921 -7.33 -32.45 -4.18
C GLY A 921 -8.62 -32.21 -4.97
N SER A 922 -9.34 -31.13 -4.66
CA SER A 922 -10.49 -30.75 -5.49
C SER A 922 -10.03 -30.20 -6.84
N PHE A 923 -10.66 -30.63 -7.93
CA PHE A 923 -10.41 -30.13 -9.27
C PHE A 923 -10.64 -28.63 -9.39
N GLU A 924 -11.64 -28.10 -8.69
CA GLU A 924 -11.92 -26.66 -8.64
C GLU A 924 -10.71 -25.91 -8.06
N ARG A 925 -10.28 -26.26 -6.83
CA ARG A 925 -9.10 -25.63 -6.20
C ARG A 925 -7.85 -25.79 -7.04
N PHE A 926 -7.60 -26.99 -7.57
CA PHE A 926 -6.42 -27.23 -8.40
C PHE A 926 -6.45 -26.40 -9.69
N THR A 927 -7.62 -26.24 -10.34
CA THR A 927 -7.78 -25.36 -11.51
C THR A 927 -7.53 -23.91 -11.15
N GLY A 928 -8.02 -23.46 -9.99
CA GLY A 928 -7.69 -22.16 -9.42
C GLY A 928 -6.17 -21.97 -9.34
N ILE A 929 -5.48 -22.89 -8.66
CA ILE A 929 -4.02 -22.84 -8.49
C ILE A 929 -3.27 -22.85 -9.81
N LEU A 930 -3.64 -23.72 -10.76
CA LEU A 930 -3.00 -23.77 -12.08
C LEU A 930 -3.20 -22.47 -12.86
N THR A 931 -4.37 -21.82 -12.72
CA THR A 931 -4.66 -20.54 -13.39
C THR A 931 -3.67 -19.48 -12.93
N GLU A 932 -3.40 -19.41 -11.62
CA GLU A 932 -2.46 -18.44 -11.03
C GLU A 932 -1.01 -18.83 -11.31
N HIS A 933 -0.68 -20.11 -11.19
CA HIS A 933 0.66 -20.65 -11.46
C HIS A 933 1.13 -20.37 -12.90
N PHE A 934 0.25 -20.52 -13.89
CA PHE A 934 0.57 -20.21 -15.29
C PHE A 934 0.24 -18.76 -15.69
N GLY A 935 -0.34 -17.94 -14.81
CA GLY A 935 -0.83 -16.60 -15.17
C GLY A 935 -1.80 -16.61 -16.35
N GLY A 936 -2.62 -17.66 -16.45
CA GLY A 936 -3.53 -17.90 -17.58
C GLY A 936 -2.85 -18.35 -18.89
N LYS A 937 -1.52 -18.55 -18.93
CA LYS A 937 -0.77 -19.04 -20.08
C LYS A 937 -0.64 -20.55 -20.08
N TRP A 938 -1.75 -21.24 -20.31
CA TRP A 938 -1.83 -22.70 -20.23
C TRP A 938 -0.81 -23.42 -21.16
N PRO A 939 -0.21 -24.54 -20.72
CA PRO A 939 0.51 -25.44 -21.60
C PRO A 939 -0.43 -26.08 -22.62
N PHE A 940 0.07 -26.39 -23.81
CA PHE A 940 -0.76 -26.73 -24.97
C PHE A 940 -1.73 -27.88 -24.73
N TRP A 941 -1.32 -28.90 -23.98
CA TRP A 941 -2.14 -30.09 -23.73
C TRP A 941 -3.34 -29.81 -22.79
N LEU A 942 -3.23 -28.78 -21.95
CA LEU A 942 -4.24 -28.36 -20.98
C LEU A 942 -5.07 -27.18 -21.49
N SER A 943 -4.51 -26.39 -22.41
CA SER A 943 -5.09 -25.14 -22.88
C SER A 943 -6.49 -25.31 -23.47
N PRO A 944 -7.46 -24.48 -23.05
CA PRO A 944 -8.79 -24.46 -23.67
C PRO A 944 -8.79 -23.81 -25.05
N ARG A 945 -7.71 -23.11 -25.42
CA ARG A 945 -7.54 -22.30 -26.63
C ARG A 945 -6.23 -22.68 -27.33
N GLN A 946 -6.25 -23.85 -27.97
CA GLN A 946 -5.04 -24.44 -28.54
C GLN A 946 -4.60 -23.76 -29.84
N VAL A 947 -5.50 -23.60 -30.82
CA VAL A 947 -5.17 -23.01 -32.13
C VAL A 947 -6.24 -22.02 -32.62
N LEU A 948 -5.86 -20.79 -32.92
CA LEU A 948 -6.71 -19.81 -33.59
C LEU A 948 -6.31 -19.72 -35.06
N ILE A 949 -7.27 -19.82 -35.97
CA ILE A 949 -7.04 -19.63 -37.40
C ILE A 949 -7.55 -18.25 -37.81
N VAL A 950 -6.71 -17.47 -38.50
CA VAL A 950 -7.01 -16.11 -38.93
C VAL A 950 -6.83 -16.01 -40.44
N PRO A 951 -7.91 -16.02 -41.23
CA PRO A 951 -7.83 -15.73 -42.66
C PRO A 951 -7.50 -14.25 -42.90
N VAL A 952 -6.60 -13.98 -43.86
CA VAL A 952 -6.19 -12.62 -44.24
C VAL A 952 -7.33 -11.88 -44.94
N THR A 953 -8.06 -12.56 -45.83
CA THR A 953 -9.25 -12.01 -46.51
C THR A 953 -10.40 -13.01 -46.47
N ARG A 954 -11.61 -12.55 -46.84
CA ARG A 954 -12.80 -13.41 -46.92
C ARG A 954 -12.64 -14.57 -47.91
N GLN A 955 -11.78 -14.45 -48.93
CA GLN A 955 -11.57 -15.50 -49.93
C GLN A 955 -10.85 -16.73 -49.37
N GLN A 956 -10.11 -16.61 -48.26
CA GLN A 956 -9.43 -17.73 -47.61
C GLN A 956 -10.27 -18.42 -46.53
N THR A 957 -11.52 -17.98 -46.32
CA THR A 957 -12.38 -18.49 -45.23
C THR A 957 -12.68 -19.98 -45.40
N ASP A 958 -12.90 -20.44 -46.64
CA ASP A 958 -13.17 -21.86 -46.92
C ASP A 958 -11.99 -22.76 -46.53
N TYR A 959 -10.76 -22.35 -46.89
CA TYR A 959 -9.55 -23.06 -46.48
C TYR A 959 -9.36 -23.00 -44.96
N ALA A 960 -9.64 -21.86 -44.30
CA ALA A 960 -9.59 -21.75 -42.85
C ALA A 960 -10.54 -22.74 -42.15
N HIS A 961 -11.76 -22.92 -42.66
CA HIS A 961 -12.71 -23.91 -42.14
C HIS A 961 -12.30 -25.36 -42.48
N GLU A 962 -11.66 -25.59 -43.62
CA GLU A 962 -11.04 -26.88 -43.94
C GLU A 962 -9.96 -27.25 -42.91
N VAL A 963 -9.01 -26.35 -42.66
CA VAL A 963 -7.94 -26.51 -41.66
C VAL A 963 -8.53 -26.76 -40.28
N LYS A 964 -9.58 -26.00 -39.88
CA LYS A 964 -10.31 -26.24 -38.63
C LYS A 964 -10.84 -27.67 -38.55
N ARG A 965 -11.52 -28.16 -39.59
CA ARG A 965 -12.08 -29.53 -39.61
C ARG A 965 -10.98 -30.59 -39.44
N ILE A 966 -9.85 -30.42 -40.14
CA ILE A 966 -8.71 -31.34 -40.06
C ILE A 966 -8.15 -31.39 -38.64
N LEU A 967 -7.85 -30.23 -38.04
CA LEU A 967 -7.27 -30.17 -36.70
C LEU A 967 -8.27 -30.61 -35.61
N CYS A 968 -9.56 -30.31 -35.76
CA CYS A 968 -10.60 -30.81 -34.85
C CYS A 968 -10.75 -32.33 -34.93
N ALA A 969 -10.56 -32.96 -36.09
CA ALA A 969 -10.56 -34.43 -36.22
C ALA A 969 -9.42 -35.08 -35.41
N ASP A 970 -8.31 -34.37 -35.17
CA ASP A 970 -7.25 -34.77 -34.24
C ASP A 970 -7.55 -34.43 -32.77
N LYS A 971 -8.79 -34.03 -32.46
CA LYS A 971 -9.26 -33.68 -31.11
C LYS A 971 -8.53 -32.46 -30.54
N LEU A 972 -8.19 -31.49 -31.39
CA LEU A 972 -7.66 -30.18 -30.99
C LEU A 972 -8.78 -29.15 -30.84
N HIS A 973 -8.61 -28.22 -29.90
CA HIS A 973 -9.51 -27.08 -29.72
C HIS A 973 -9.12 -25.95 -30.66
N VAL A 974 -9.87 -25.80 -31.76
CA VAL A 974 -9.56 -24.88 -32.84
C VAL A 974 -10.75 -23.96 -33.15
N GLU A 975 -10.48 -22.66 -33.28
CA GLU A 975 -11.46 -21.65 -33.68
C GLU A 975 -10.94 -20.87 -34.90
N VAL A 976 -11.87 -20.24 -35.63
CA VAL A 976 -11.57 -19.39 -36.79
C VAL A 976 -12.10 -17.99 -36.46
N ASP A 977 -11.30 -16.95 -36.69
CA ASP A 977 -11.72 -15.55 -36.59
C ASP A 977 -12.01 -14.96 -37.98
N ASP A 978 -13.23 -15.20 -38.47
CA ASP A 978 -13.75 -14.72 -39.75
C ASP A 978 -14.48 -13.37 -39.65
N ARG A 979 -14.46 -12.71 -38.48
CA ARG A 979 -15.10 -11.41 -38.26
C ARG A 979 -14.54 -10.32 -39.18
N ASP A 980 -15.32 -9.26 -39.40
CA ASP A 980 -14.90 -8.15 -40.25
C ASP A 980 -14.01 -7.14 -39.50
N HIS A 981 -12.75 -7.54 -39.28
CA HIS A 981 -11.73 -6.77 -38.58
C HIS A 981 -10.39 -6.84 -39.32
N THR A 982 -9.53 -5.85 -39.10
CA THR A 982 -8.16 -5.88 -39.64
C THR A 982 -7.39 -7.08 -39.09
N LEU A 983 -6.47 -7.62 -39.90
CA LEU A 983 -5.63 -8.77 -39.53
C LEU A 983 -4.94 -8.55 -38.18
N ASN A 984 -4.34 -7.37 -37.98
CA ASN A 984 -3.65 -7.02 -36.74
C ASN A 984 -4.60 -7.02 -35.53
N LYS A 985 -5.84 -6.55 -35.70
CA LYS A 985 -6.85 -6.55 -34.62
C LYS A 985 -7.25 -7.98 -34.24
N LYS A 986 -7.41 -8.87 -35.23
CA LYS A 986 -7.69 -10.30 -34.99
C LYS A 986 -6.54 -11.01 -34.26
N ILE A 987 -5.31 -10.77 -34.72
CA ILE A 987 -4.10 -11.32 -34.09
C ILE A 987 -3.96 -10.82 -32.66
N LEU A 988 -4.15 -9.52 -32.42
CA LEU A 988 -4.09 -8.93 -31.09
C LEU A 988 -5.16 -9.52 -30.17
N ALA A 989 -6.40 -9.69 -30.65
CA ALA A 989 -7.46 -10.33 -29.89
C ALA A 989 -7.11 -11.79 -29.54
N GLY A 990 -6.48 -12.52 -30.48
CA GLY A 990 -5.96 -13.87 -30.25
C GLY A 990 -4.86 -13.91 -29.18
N GLN A 991 -3.91 -12.98 -29.24
CA GLN A 991 -2.82 -12.87 -28.27
C GLN A 991 -3.34 -12.52 -26.87
N GLN A 992 -4.27 -11.56 -26.78
CA GLN A 992 -4.89 -11.16 -25.50
C GLN A 992 -5.65 -12.33 -24.85
N ALA A 993 -6.37 -13.11 -25.66
CA ALA A 993 -7.05 -14.32 -25.21
C ALA A 993 -6.13 -15.53 -24.95
N GLN A 994 -4.81 -15.34 -25.05
CA GLN A 994 -3.75 -16.32 -24.73
C GLN A 994 -3.82 -17.63 -25.53
N TRP A 995 -4.26 -17.59 -26.80
CA TRP A 995 -4.17 -18.75 -27.71
C TRP A 995 -2.71 -19.23 -27.83
N ASN A 996 -2.46 -20.54 -27.76
CA ASN A 996 -1.07 -21.04 -27.86
C ASN A 996 -0.47 -20.77 -29.24
N PHE A 997 -1.22 -21.10 -30.30
CA PHE A 997 -0.82 -20.87 -31.68
C PHE A 997 -1.88 -20.09 -32.45
N ILE A 998 -1.44 -19.13 -33.26
CA ILE A 998 -2.27 -18.41 -34.22
C ILE A 998 -1.75 -18.77 -35.62
N LEU A 999 -2.61 -19.39 -36.43
CA LEU A 999 -2.33 -19.76 -37.82
C LEU A 999 -2.91 -18.69 -38.74
N VAL A 1000 -2.05 -17.98 -39.46
CA VAL A 1000 -2.46 -16.95 -40.43
C VAL A 1000 -2.50 -17.56 -41.82
N LEU A 1001 -3.61 -17.37 -42.54
CA LEU A 1001 -3.85 -17.98 -43.86
C LEU A 1001 -4.17 -16.91 -44.91
N GLY A 1002 -3.23 -16.65 -45.82
CA GLY A 1002 -3.39 -15.83 -47.02
C GLY A 1002 -3.51 -16.68 -48.29
N PHE A 1003 -3.33 -16.04 -49.45
CA PHE A 1003 -3.41 -16.71 -50.75
C PHE A 1003 -2.32 -17.77 -50.92
N ASP A 1004 -1.06 -17.42 -50.64
CA ASP A 1004 0.08 -18.35 -50.73
C ASP A 1004 -0.16 -19.60 -49.86
N GLU A 1005 -0.68 -19.41 -48.64
CA GLU A 1005 -0.98 -20.49 -47.71
C GLU A 1005 -2.09 -21.42 -48.21
N ALA A 1006 -3.14 -20.85 -48.84
CA ALA A 1006 -4.23 -21.61 -49.42
C ALA A 1006 -3.79 -22.41 -50.66
N ASP A 1007 -3.05 -21.77 -51.57
CA ASP A 1007 -2.60 -22.38 -52.83
C ASP A 1007 -1.59 -23.51 -52.59
N THR A 1008 -0.70 -23.33 -51.62
CA THR A 1008 0.37 -24.32 -51.31
C THR A 1008 -0.01 -25.31 -50.21
N ARG A 1009 -1.22 -25.21 -49.64
CA ARG A 1009 -1.69 -26.00 -48.49
C ARG A 1009 -0.72 -25.94 -47.29
N THR A 1010 -0.21 -24.74 -47.02
CA THR A 1010 0.68 -24.41 -45.90
C THR A 1010 -0.02 -23.52 -44.89
N VAL A 1011 0.67 -23.20 -43.79
CA VAL A 1011 0.22 -22.23 -42.78
C VAL A 1011 1.38 -21.35 -42.32
N ASN A 1012 1.10 -20.10 -41.95
CA ASN A 1012 2.02 -19.26 -41.21
C ASN A 1012 1.70 -19.36 -39.71
N ILE A 1013 2.69 -19.73 -38.89
CA ILE A 1013 2.49 -20.03 -37.47
C ILE A 1013 3.04 -18.89 -36.62
N ARG A 1014 2.21 -18.40 -35.69
CA ARG A 1014 2.64 -17.52 -34.61
C ARG A 1014 2.46 -18.22 -33.28
N ASN A 1015 3.51 -18.26 -32.48
CA ASN A 1015 3.55 -18.90 -31.17
C ASN A 1015 3.56 -17.84 -30.07
N ARG A 1016 2.60 -17.92 -29.15
CA ARG A 1016 2.47 -16.98 -28.03
C ARG A 1016 3.75 -16.84 -27.20
N ASP A 1017 4.51 -17.91 -27.07
CA ASP A 1017 5.67 -17.97 -26.17
C ASP A 1017 6.99 -17.58 -26.87
N GLU A 1018 6.97 -17.36 -28.19
CA GLU A 1018 8.15 -17.01 -28.99
C GLU A 1018 7.95 -15.65 -29.69
N PRO A 1019 8.56 -14.56 -29.20
CA PRO A 1019 8.41 -13.22 -29.79
C PRO A 1019 8.83 -13.12 -31.26
N GLN A 1020 9.83 -13.90 -31.67
CA GLN A 1020 10.33 -13.92 -33.05
C GLN A 1020 9.29 -14.48 -34.04
N SER A 1021 8.42 -15.39 -33.58
CA SER A 1021 7.36 -15.98 -34.40
C SER A 1021 6.20 -15.01 -34.70
N GLN A 1022 6.21 -13.80 -34.15
CA GLN A 1022 5.17 -12.80 -34.39
C GLN A 1022 5.35 -12.08 -35.73
N ALA A 1023 6.52 -12.16 -36.35
CA ALA A 1023 6.72 -11.74 -37.74
C ALA A 1023 6.28 -12.86 -38.71
N ARG A 1024 6.09 -12.53 -40.01
CA ARG A 1024 5.80 -13.56 -41.02
C ARG A 1024 7.03 -14.45 -41.19
N GLY A 1025 7.02 -15.62 -40.55
CA GLY A 1025 8.03 -16.68 -40.72
C GLY A 1025 7.82 -17.50 -42.00
N ALA A 1026 8.65 -18.55 -42.15
CA ALA A 1026 8.54 -19.50 -43.25
C ALA A 1026 7.19 -20.23 -43.25
N LEU A 1027 6.69 -20.55 -44.44
CA LEU A 1027 5.46 -21.33 -44.62
C LEU A 1027 5.73 -22.79 -44.25
N VAL A 1028 4.86 -23.37 -43.43
CA VAL A 1028 5.00 -24.76 -42.98
C VAL A 1028 3.87 -25.60 -43.56
N PRO A 1029 4.15 -26.78 -44.16
CA PRO A 1029 3.10 -27.69 -44.63
C PRO A 1029 2.12 -28.06 -43.52
N LEU A 1030 0.82 -28.04 -43.83
CA LEU A 1030 -0.24 -28.30 -42.83
C LEU A 1030 -0.06 -29.67 -42.14
N ASP A 1031 0.34 -30.70 -42.88
CA ASP A 1031 0.54 -32.05 -42.33
C ASP A 1031 1.70 -32.10 -41.33
N GLU A 1032 2.77 -31.32 -41.55
CA GLU A 1032 3.88 -31.22 -40.61
C GLU A 1032 3.43 -30.56 -39.30
N VAL A 1033 2.70 -29.44 -39.41
CA VAL A 1033 2.13 -28.74 -38.24
C VAL A 1033 1.20 -29.64 -37.44
N ARG A 1034 0.35 -30.38 -38.15
CA ARG A 1034 -0.57 -31.37 -37.56
C ARG A 1034 0.19 -32.44 -36.78
N MET A 1035 1.27 -32.99 -37.33
CA MET A 1035 2.12 -33.96 -36.62
C MET A 1035 2.75 -33.37 -35.36
N LYS A 1036 3.32 -32.17 -35.46
CA LYS A 1036 3.97 -31.46 -34.35
C LYS A 1036 3.00 -31.12 -33.22
N LEU A 1037 1.81 -30.58 -33.53
CA LEU A 1037 0.77 -30.28 -32.53
C LEU A 1037 0.30 -31.55 -31.80
N LYS A 1038 0.15 -32.68 -32.51
CA LYS A 1038 -0.23 -33.96 -31.89
C LYS A 1038 0.87 -34.50 -30.97
N ALA A 1039 2.13 -34.40 -31.38
CA ALA A 1039 3.26 -34.77 -30.55
C ALA A 1039 3.29 -33.92 -29.28
N LEU A 1040 3.18 -32.59 -29.42
CA LEU A 1040 3.18 -31.65 -28.30
C LEU A 1040 2.06 -31.95 -27.29
N LYS A 1041 0.84 -32.25 -27.77
CA LYS A 1041 -0.28 -32.66 -26.90
C LYS A 1041 -0.04 -33.99 -26.19
N LYS A 1042 0.58 -34.95 -26.87
CA LYS A 1042 0.86 -36.30 -26.34
C LYS A 1042 1.95 -36.26 -25.27
N GLU A 1043 3.00 -35.48 -25.50
CA GLU A 1043 4.16 -35.38 -24.62
C GLU A 1043 3.90 -34.52 -23.37
N ARG A 1044 2.82 -33.73 -23.37
CA ARG A 1044 2.40 -32.89 -22.23
C ARG A 1044 3.51 -31.94 -21.73
N ARG A 1045 4.31 -31.39 -22.66
CA ARG A 1045 5.38 -30.43 -22.34
C ARG A 1045 4.81 -29.15 -21.73
N LEU A 1046 5.59 -28.51 -20.86
CA LEU A 1046 5.28 -27.19 -20.32
C LEU A 1046 5.53 -26.06 -21.33
N HIS A 1047 6.61 -26.18 -22.10
CA HIS A 1047 6.94 -25.23 -23.18
C HIS A 1047 6.17 -25.57 -24.45
N ASN A 1048 5.55 -24.56 -25.04
CA ASN A 1048 4.82 -24.70 -26.30
C ASN A 1048 5.76 -24.40 -27.47
N SER A 1049 6.52 -25.39 -27.93
CA SER A 1049 7.35 -25.28 -29.14
C SER A 1049 7.04 -26.42 -30.11
N LEU A 1050 7.08 -26.13 -31.42
CA LEU A 1050 6.71 -27.05 -32.50
C LEU A 1050 7.90 -27.69 -33.18
#